data_AF-A0AA36H4B5-F1
#
_entry.id   AF-A0AA36H4B5-F1
#
_cell.length_a   1.000
_cell.length_b   1.000
_cell.length_c   1.000
_cell.angle_alpha   90.00
_cell.angle_beta   90.00
_cell.angle_gamma   90.00
#
_symmetry.space_group_name_H-M   'P 1'
#
loop_
_entity.id
_entity.type
_entity.pdbx_description
1 polymer ?
#
loop_
_entity_poly.entity_id
_entity_poly.type
_entity_poly.pdbx_seq_one_letter_code
_entity_poly.pdbx_strand_id
1 'polypeptide(L)'
;MRWLNKARCLADGSRRFLSLARKDEVNALNNFPSEIRNIGIVAHIDAGKTTVTERMLYLAGVIRSMGDVDSGNTVTDFLDMERERGITIQLAAITFAWQKHRINLIDTPGHVDFTVEVERCARVLDGIITVLDASSGVQAQTLTVWRQATKFHLPSAFFVNKLDKKEADFERSVDSVEQKLGIRALATAVPYMSEQESGVVDLLKKKFIPLHADGQWKNVEMKQHLGDVLHAGRENLCCHLAELNADFMSLFLEKHNGDAMEVPSASIARAMREVTLSNRGAAIGCGSALRCPASVQPVLDYVVQFLPSPKERNLSLTKVFGDDLCGLVFKVVQLFWIGHDKRKGKLSFVRVYTGTLTSNSVLFNSSRGTNEGPVKLFLAQSSELIPVTSVTQGNIAVVAGLSSAMTGDTLLASETVGHQAAHSRHELKNTAKVQHDYHRKDSHNIIPSGTKDDALDIEVVGDGQNVVLKGIDSPDPVYFCCIEPPTTKSNLEFERALNEIAVEDPSLRVRFDHETGQTIVETMGELHLDIVKNRLVRDYGLNVFVGPLQIAYREIISDTITLTRTVQDTVDEKKRVHSANLTLCLEPTPKSGKFKSVRVELPPDSAPVRSDWLKAINEGCNNALHNGPVLGFPMQDVVVKLKAITTSGGRVNPAVLSACAHKCVTEAIEAAGARLIEPVMRLDISLESGTEAQPILQELSSRRGDILECCGTHWGATLITARLPLSEMPGFPTTLRTLSSGLATLHVQVDDYRIVSDNDQANIVSRLKGTK
;
A
#
# COMPACT_ATOMS: atom_id res chain seq x y z
N MET A 1 -19.59 -50.04 -46.06
CA MET A 1 -19.90 -48.59 -46.17
C MET A 1 -21.16 -48.19 -45.35
N ARG A 2 -21.31 -48.65 -44.10
CA ARG A 2 -22.37 -48.19 -43.15
C ARG A 2 -21.96 -48.22 -41.66
N TRP A 3 -20.70 -48.48 -41.35
CA TRP A 3 -20.17 -48.59 -39.97
C TRP A 3 -19.25 -47.43 -39.56
N LEU A 4 -18.92 -46.50 -40.45
CA LEU A 4 -18.03 -45.36 -40.18
C LEU A 4 -18.75 -44.06 -39.77
N ASN A 5 -20.09 -44.02 -39.81
CA ASN A 5 -20.85 -42.79 -39.51
C ASN A 5 -21.41 -42.70 -38.09
N LYS A 6 -21.26 -43.72 -37.24
CA LYS A 6 -21.73 -43.68 -35.83
C LYS A 6 -20.65 -43.29 -34.80
N ALA A 7 -19.36 -43.42 -35.14
CA ALA A 7 -18.25 -43.04 -34.26
C ALA A 7 -17.87 -41.55 -34.33
N ARG A 8 -18.45 -40.78 -35.26
CA ARG A 8 -18.16 -39.35 -35.45
C ARG A 8 -19.06 -38.41 -34.65
N CYS A 9 -20.15 -38.90 -34.04
CA CYS A 9 -21.12 -38.05 -33.33
C CYS A 9 -20.83 -37.79 -31.84
N LEU A 10 -19.79 -38.41 -31.25
CA LEU A 10 -19.46 -38.22 -29.82
C LEU A 10 -18.18 -37.41 -29.56
N ALA A 11 -17.44 -37.03 -30.61
CA ALA A 11 -16.17 -36.29 -30.50
C ALA A 11 -16.26 -34.82 -30.98
N ASP A 12 -17.46 -34.32 -31.29
CA ASP A 12 -17.67 -33.01 -31.93
C ASP A 12 -18.17 -31.91 -30.96
N GLY A 13 -18.31 -32.22 -29.67
CA GLY A 13 -18.83 -31.28 -28.66
C GLY A 13 -17.79 -30.30 -28.08
N SER A 14 -16.49 -30.58 -28.24
CA SER A 14 -15.41 -29.85 -27.53
C SER A 14 -14.39 -29.18 -28.45
N ARG A 15 -14.60 -29.20 -29.79
CA ARG A 15 -13.70 -28.57 -30.77
C ARG A 15 -14.28 -27.37 -31.53
N ARG A 16 -15.45 -26.87 -31.15
CA ARG A 16 -16.09 -25.68 -31.76
C ARG A 16 -15.99 -24.37 -30.97
N PHE A 17 -15.28 -24.33 -29.84
CA PHE A 17 -15.12 -23.09 -29.07
C PHE A 17 -14.01 -22.14 -29.59
N LEU A 18 -13.22 -22.57 -30.57
CA LEU A 18 -12.01 -21.87 -31.03
C LEU A 18 -12.21 -20.88 -32.20
N SER A 19 -13.43 -20.44 -32.51
CA SER A 19 -13.65 -19.43 -33.57
C SER A 19 -14.63 -18.31 -33.24
N LEU A 20 -14.92 -18.04 -31.96
CA LEU A 20 -15.80 -16.94 -31.55
C LEU A 20 -15.08 -15.58 -31.36
N ALA A 21 -13.75 -15.55 -31.44
CA ALA A 21 -12.96 -14.41 -30.99
C ALA A 21 -12.74 -13.28 -32.03
N ARG A 22 -13.52 -13.17 -33.12
CA ARG A 22 -13.31 -12.08 -34.11
C ARG A 22 -14.53 -11.43 -34.77
N LYS A 23 -15.78 -11.78 -34.44
CA LYS A 23 -16.95 -11.16 -35.13
C LYS A 23 -18.21 -10.85 -34.32
N ASP A 24 -18.40 -11.38 -33.11
CA ASP A 24 -19.65 -11.16 -32.34
C ASP A 24 -19.50 -10.18 -31.16
N GLU A 25 -18.46 -9.34 -31.18
CA GLU A 25 -18.01 -8.48 -30.07
C GLU A 25 -18.92 -7.31 -29.65
N VAL A 26 -20.14 -7.18 -30.17
CA VAL A 26 -21.08 -6.13 -29.72
C VAL A 26 -22.14 -6.67 -28.75
N ASN A 27 -22.44 -7.97 -28.77
CA ASN A 27 -23.50 -8.56 -27.92
C ASN A 27 -22.97 -9.30 -26.67
N ALA A 28 -21.66 -9.58 -26.58
CA ALA A 28 -21.04 -10.21 -25.41
C ALA A 28 -20.78 -9.24 -24.23
N LEU A 29 -21.12 -7.97 -24.39
CA LEU A 29 -21.00 -6.92 -23.36
C LEU A 29 -22.24 -6.85 -22.44
N ASN A 30 -23.29 -7.61 -22.73
CA ASN A 30 -24.52 -7.70 -21.93
C ASN A 30 -24.56 -9.01 -21.10
N ASN A 31 -23.58 -9.23 -20.24
CA ASN A 31 -23.67 -10.32 -19.27
C ASN A 31 -24.36 -9.85 -17.99
N PHE A 32 -25.19 -10.71 -17.41
CA PHE A 32 -25.84 -10.41 -16.15
C PHE A 32 -24.78 -10.29 -15.04
N PRO A 33 -24.94 -9.37 -14.07
CA PRO A 33 -24.02 -9.24 -12.94
C PRO A 33 -23.78 -10.54 -12.15
N SER A 34 -24.74 -11.47 -12.20
CA SER A 34 -24.65 -12.81 -11.60
C SER A 34 -23.59 -13.71 -12.23
N GLU A 35 -23.20 -13.45 -13.47
CA GLU A 35 -22.24 -14.25 -14.24
C GLU A 35 -20.80 -13.71 -14.14
N ILE A 36 -20.60 -12.62 -13.39
CA ILE A 36 -19.30 -12.01 -13.20
C ILE A 36 -18.67 -12.51 -11.88
N ARG A 37 -17.35 -12.73 -11.90
CA ARG A 37 -16.52 -12.98 -10.71
C ARG A 37 -15.32 -12.05 -10.75
N ASN A 38 -15.13 -11.25 -9.71
CA ASN A 38 -13.92 -10.44 -9.54
C ASN A 38 -13.07 -11.08 -8.46
N ILE A 39 -11.93 -11.63 -8.88
CA ILE A 39 -11.06 -12.43 -8.03
C ILE A 39 -9.65 -11.85 -7.98
N GLY A 40 -9.01 -11.98 -6.83
CA GLY A 40 -7.57 -11.78 -6.71
C GLY A 40 -6.87 -13.03 -6.28
N ILE A 41 -5.63 -13.21 -6.72
CA ILE A 41 -4.79 -14.31 -6.23
C ILE A 41 -3.80 -13.72 -5.23
N VAL A 42 -3.77 -14.31 -4.04
CA VAL A 42 -2.92 -13.94 -2.91
C VAL A 42 -1.98 -15.09 -2.61
N ALA A 43 -0.69 -14.83 -2.41
CA ALA A 43 0.26 -15.86 -2.04
C ALA A 43 1.51 -15.28 -1.38
N HIS A 44 2.27 -16.09 -0.63
CA HIS A 44 3.62 -15.71 -0.21
C HIS A 44 4.61 -15.71 -1.39
N ILE A 45 5.80 -15.13 -1.20
CA ILE A 45 6.87 -15.14 -2.19
C ILE A 45 7.21 -16.59 -2.56
N ASP A 46 7.35 -16.88 -3.85
CA ASP A 46 7.59 -18.24 -4.38
C ASP A 46 6.50 -19.28 -4.10
N ALA A 47 5.27 -18.91 -3.72
CA ALA A 47 4.15 -19.88 -3.70
C ALA A 47 3.75 -20.37 -5.10
N GLY A 48 4.19 -19.67 -6.16
CA GLY A 48 3.81 -19.93 -7.55
C GLY A 48 2.52 -19.23 -7.98
N LYS A 49 2.22 -18.04 -7.43
CA LYS A 49 1.07 -17.21 -7.79
C LYS A 49 0.99 -16.96 -9.30
N THR A 50 2.05 -16.38 -9.87
CA THR A 50 2.16 -16.07 -11.31
C THR A 50 2.01 -17.35 -12.15
N THR A 51 2.63 -18.45 -11.73
CA THR A 51 2.50 -19.75 -12.39
C THR A 51 1.05 -20.23 -12.42
N VAL A 52 0.32 -20.12 -11.31
CA VAL A 52 -1.11 -20.46 -11.22
C VAL A 52 -1.93 -19.56 -12.15
N THR A 53 -1.69 -18.25 -12.13
CA THR A 53 -2.35 -17.28 -13.02
C THR A 53 -2.17 -17.65 -14.49
N GLU A 54 -0.95 -17.95 -14.92
CA GLU A 54 -0.69 -18.36 -16.30
C GLU A 54 -1.41 -19.66 -16.68
N ARG A 55 -1.44 -20.66 -15.79
CA ARG A 55 -2.19 -21.89 -16.06
C ARG A 55 -3.68 -21.62 -16.18
N MET A 56 -4.24 -20.71 -15.38
CA MET A 56 -5.63 -20.30 -15.51
C MET A 56 -5.92 -19.69 -16.90
N LEU A 57 -5.05 -18.79 -17.36
CA LEU A 57 -5.19 -18.13 -18.67
C LEU A 57 -5.02 -19.10 -19.84
N TYR A 58 -4.10 -20.07 -19.74
CA TYR A 58 -3.94 -21.12 -20.73
C TYR A 58 -5.18 -22.02 -20.79
N LEU A 59 -5.67 -22.49 -19.64
CA LEU A 59 -6.84 -23.36 -19.58
C LEU A 59 -8.08 -22.66 -20.14
N ALA A 60 -8.25 -21.37 -19.86
CA ALA A 60 -9.29 -20.54 -20.43
C ALA A 60 -9.13 -20.27 -21.94
N GLY A 61 -8.00 -20.66 -22.54
CA GLY A 61 -7.72 -20.49 -23.97
C GLY A 61 -7.31 -19.08 -24.38
N VAL A 62 -6.97 -18.21 -23.42
CA VAL A 62 -6.51 -16.83 -23.67
C VAL A 62 -5.11 -16.83 -24.27
N ILE A 63 -4.22 -17.65 -23.70
CA ILE A 63 -2.82 -17.77 -24.12
C ILE A 63 -2.63 -19.11 -24.85
N ARG A 64 -1.94 -19.08 -25.99
CA ARG A 64 -1.67 -20.27 -26.82
C ARG A 64 -0.50 -21.13 -26.32
N SER A 65 0.47 -20.51 -25.65
CA SER A 65 1.68 -21.13 -25.12
C SER A 65 1.90 -20.65 -23.69
N MET A 66 2.13 -21.57 -22.76
CA MET A 66 2.39 -21.20 -21.37
C MET A 66 3.79 -20.58 -21.23
N GLY A 67 3.92 -19.52 -20.43
CA GLY A 67 5.20 -18.98 -20.01
C GLY A 67 5.79 -19.74 -18.83
N ASP A 68 7.00 -19.35 -18.45
CA ASP A 68 7.64 -19.76 -17.20
C ASP A 68 8.32 -18.54 -16.58
N VAL A 69 8.20 -18.40 -15.24
CA VAL A 69 8.72 -17.27 -14.47
C VAL A 69 10.25 -17.23 -14.58
N ASP A 70 10.90 -18.39 -14.45
CA ASP A 70 12.35 -18.53 -14.56
C ASP A 70 12.89 -18.19 -15.95
N SER A 71 12.02 -18.23 -16.96
CA SER A 71 12.33 -17.85 -18.34
C SER A 71 11.96 -16.41 -18.70
N GLY A 72 11.29 -15.68 -17.78
CA GLY A 72 10.84 -14.30 -17.99
C GLY A 72 9.77 -14.12 -19.08
N ASN A 73 9.11 -15.19 -19.53
CA ASN A 73 8.14 -15.14 -20.63
C ASN A 73 6.68 -15.00 -20.17
N THR A 74 6.48 -14.61 -18.91
CA THR A 74 5.16 -14.56 -18.30
C THR A 74 4.33 -13.38 -18.83
N VAL A 75 3.04 -13.60 -19.04
CA VAL A 75 2.13 -12.56 -19.60
C VAL A 75 1.72 -11.51 -18.56
N THR A 76 1.74 -11.86 -17.29
CA THR A 76 1.34 -11.00 -16.17
C THR A 76 2.45 -10.08 -15.67
N ASP A 77 3.72 -10.45 -15.89
CA ASP A 77 4.87 -9.67 -15.43
C ASP A 77 5.26 -8.69 -16.56
N PHE A 78 4.81 -7.45 -16.42
CA PHE A 78 4.97 -6.39 -17.42
C PHE A 78 6.32 -5.68 -17.29
N LEU A 79 6.89 -5.63 -16.09
CA LEU A 79 8.15 -4.94 -15.83
C LEU A 79 9.34 -5.91 -15.95
N ASP A 80 10.44 -5.45 -16.53
CA ASP A 80 11.68 -6.25 -16.62
C ASP A 80 12.18 -6.68 -15.22
N MET A 81 12.03 -5.81 -14.21
CA MET A 81 12.32 -6.15 -12.81
C MET A 81 11.43 -7.27 -12.24
N GLU A 82 10.17 -7.35 -12.64
CA GLU A 82 9.28 -8.43 -12.19
C GLU A 82 9.79 -9.77 -12.71
N ARG A 83 10.24 -9.78 -13.97
CA ARG A 83 10.84 -10.95 -14.64
C ARG A 83 12.20 -11.32 -14.06
N GLU A 84 13.07 -10.34 -13.83
CA GLU A 84 14.42 -10.57 -13.29
C GLU A 84 14.39 -11.05 -11.83
N ARG A 85 13.48 -10.52 -11.00
CA ARG A 85 13.38 -10.85 -9.58
C ARG A 85 12.33 -11.93 -9.27
N GLY A 86 11.53 -12.35 -10.25
CA GLY A 86 10.47 -13.36 -10.08
C GLY A 86 9.33 -12.92 -9.14
N ILE A 87 9.14 -11.61 -8.94
CA ILE A 87 8.12 -11.05 -8.04
C ILE A 87 7.13 -10.17 -8.82
N THR A 88 5.86 -10.21 -8.44
CA THR A 88 4.85 -9.26 -8.96
C THR A 88 4.96 -7.94 -8.21
N ILE A 89 5.13 -6.84 -8.95
CA ILE A 89 5.34 -5.48 -8.42
C ILE A 89 4.15 -4.58 -8.73
N GLN A 90 3.51 -4.72 -9.90
CA GLN A 90 2.35 -3.93 -10.30
C GLN A 90 1.11 -4.80 -10.50
N LEU A 91 -0.06 -4.24 -10.16
CA LEU A 91 -1.34 -4.91 -10.45
C LEU A 91 -1.57 -5.14 -11.95
N ALA A 92 -1.68 -6.40 -12.33
CA ALA A 92 -2.17 -6.84 -13.64
C ALA A 92 -3.67 -7.17 -13.53
N ALA A 93 -4.51 -6.50 -14.30
CA ALA A 93 -5.93 -6.80 -14.41
C ALA A 93 -6.22 -7.51 -15.74
N ILE A 94 -6.70 -8.75 -15.67
CA ILE A 94 -6.96 -9.59 -16.84
C ILE A 94 -8.40 -10.09 -16.80
N THR A 95 -9.14 -9.82 -17.87
CA THR A 95 -10.47 -10.40 -18.08
C THR A 95 -10.36 -11.66 -18.95
N PHE A 96 -11.02 -12.75 -18.52
CA PHE A 96 -11.22 -13.93 -19.36
C PHE A 96 -12.57 -14.62 -19.07
N ALA A 97 -12.98 -15.52 -19.96
CA ALA A 97 -14.20 -16.31 -19.80
C ALA A 97 -13.86 -17.74 -19.34
N TRP A 98 -14.65 -18.26 -18.41
CA TRP A 98 -14.60 -19.67 -18.00
C TRP A 98 -16.01 -20.21 -17.86
N GLN A 99 -16.31 -21.30 -18.57
CA GLN A 99 -17.67 -21.83 -18.72
C GLN A 99 -18.64 -20.72 -19.20
N LYS A 100 -19.72 -20.45 -18.46
CA LYS A 100 -20.69 -19.36 -18.73
C LYS A 100 -20.39 -18.07 -17.95
N HIS A 101 -19.24 -17.98 -17.30
CA HIS A 101 -18.93 -16.88 -16.39
C HIS A 101 -17.77 -16.05 -16.94
N ARG A 102 -17.80 -14.76 -16.60
CA ARG A 102 -16.71 -13.82 -16.85
C ARG A 102 -15.91 -13.64 -15.58
N ILE A 103 -14.60 -13.87 -15.67
CA ILE A 103 -13.67 -13.73 -14.56
C ILE A 103 -12.79 -12.51 -14.83
N ASN A 104 -12.86 -11.54 -13.92
CA ASN A 104 -11.93 -10.43 -13.87
C ASN A 104 -10.90 -10.76 -12.77
N LEU A 105 -9.70 -11.12 -13.20
CA LEU A 105 -8.60 -11.49 -12.32
C LEU A 105 -7.71 -10.27 -12.08
N ILE A 106 -7.41 -9.99 -10.82
CA ILE A 106 -6.38 -9.03 -10.41
C ILE A 106 -5.23 -9.79 -9.77
N ASP A 107 -4.05 -9.75 -10.39
CA ASP A 107 -2.88 -10.37 -9.79
C ASP A 107 -2.28 -9.43 -8.75
N THR A 108 -2.22 -9.86 -7.48
CA THR A 108 -1.81 -9.02 -6.35
C THR A 108 -0.34 -9.25 -5.99
N PRO A 109 0.44 -8.23 -5.62
CA PRO A 109 1.81 -8.42 -5.18
C PRO A 109 1.86 -9.23 -3.88
N GLY A 110 2.86 -10.12 -3.75
CA GLY A 110 3.04 -10.96 -2.56
C GLY A 110 4.08 -10.41 -1.57
N HIS A 111 4.68 -9.26 -1.88
CA HIS A 111 5.75 -8.66 -1.08
C HIS A 111 5.19 -7.65 -0.08
N VAL A 112 5.80 -7.61 1.12
CA VAL A 112 5.40 -6.73 2.24
C VAL A 112 5.52 -5.23 1.94
N ASP A 113 6.35 -4.86 0.97
CA ASP A 113 6.53 -3.45 0.56
C ASP A 113 5.38 -2.92 -0.31
N PHE A 114 4.52 -3.79 -0.85
CA PHE A 114 3.35 -3.41 -1.66
C PHE A 114 2.02 -3.65 -0.94
N THR A 115 2.02 -3.62 0.39
CA THR A 115 0.81 -3.78 1.23
C THR A 115 -0.31 -2.83 0.81
N VAL A 116 0.02 -1.62 0.36
CA VAL A 116 -0.97 -0.65 -0.12
C VAL A 116 -1.65 -1.11 -1.41
N GLU A 117 -0.91 -1.71 -2.34
CA GLU A 117 -1.50 -2.29 -3.55
C GLU A 117 -2.36 -3.52 -3.24
N VAL A 118 -1.97 -4.31 -2.25
CA VAL A 118 -2.79 -5.44 -1.78
C VAL A 118 -4.10 -4.96 -1.17
N GLU A 119 -4.10 -3.92 -0.33
CA GLU A 119 -5.34 -3.33 0.20
C GLU A 119 -6.22 -2.71 -0.89
N ARG A 120 -5.62 -2.06 -1.90
CA ARG A 120 -6.33 -1.57 -3.10
C ARG A 120 -7.06 -2.69 -3.82
N CYS A 121 -6.42 -3.84 -3.97
CA CYS A 121 -7.05 -5.00 -4.58
C CYS A 121 -8.16 -5.55 -3.71
N ALA A 122 -7.87 -5.79 -2.43
CA ALA A 122 -8.83 -6.38 -1.51
C ALA A 122 -10.16 -5.61 -1.49
N ARG A 123 -10.13 -4.27 -1.60
CA ARG A 123 -11.34 -3.43 -1.69
C ARG A 123 -12.18 -3.65 -2.95
N VAL A 124 -11.55 -3.95 -4.09
CA VAL A 124 -12.20 -4.03 -5.42
C VAL A 124 -12.72 -5.43 -5.73
N LEU A 125 -12.14 -6.42 -5.07
CA LEU A 125 -12.38 -7.83 -5.31
C LEU A 125 -13.63 -8.30 -4.58
N ASP A 126 -14.34 -9.26 -5.17
CA ASP A 126 -15.48 -9.91 -4.52
C ASP A 126 -15.07 -11.17 -3.77
N GLY A 127 -13.97 -11.82 -4.17
CA GLY A 127 -13.38 -12.97 -3.49
C GLY A 127 -11.90 -13.14 -3.83
N ILE A 128 -11.22 -14.00 -3.09
CA ILE A 128 -9.77 -14.24 -3.25
C ILE A 128 -9.45 -15.73 -3.38
N ILE A 129 -8.32 -16.02 -4.02
CA ILE A 129 -7.72 -17.34 -4.09
C ILE A 129 -6.39 -17.27 -3.36
N THR A 130 -6.28 -17.97 -2.24
CA THR A 130 -5.05 -18.01 -1.45
C THR A 130 -4.21 -19.22 -1.85
N VAL A 131 -3.06 -18.97 -2.47
CA VAL A 131 -2.10 -20.00 -2.88
C VAL A 131 -1.07 -20.21 -1.78
N LEU A 132 -0.88 -21.46 -1.38
CA LEU A 132 0.06 -21.89 -0.34
C LEU A 132 1.08 -22.86 -0.94
N ASP A 133 2.31 -22.84 -0.45
CA ASP A 133 3.29 -23.89 -0.76
C ASP A 133 3.06 -25.09 0.17
N ALA A 134 2.87 -26.28 -0.41
CA ALA A 134 2.69 -27.53 0.32
C ALA A 134 3.82 -27.88 1.30
N SER A 135 5.03 -27.37 1.08
CA SER A 135 6.18 -27.61 1.98
C SER A 135 6.19 -26.70 3.21
N SER A 136 5.67 -25.48 3.06
CA SER A 136 5.78 -24.43 4.09
C SER A 136 4.47 -24.13 4.82
N GLY A 137 3.32 -24.41 4.21
CA GLY A 137 2.02 -24.03 4.72
C GLY A 137 1.85 -22.51 4.83
N VAL A 138 1.10 -22.06 5.84
CA VAL A 138 0.88 -20.63 6.09
C VAL A 138 2.13 -19.96 6.69
N GLN A 139 2.69 -18.99 5.96
CA GLN A 139 3.83 -18.17 6.37
C GLN A 139 3.39 -16.81 6.94
N ALA A 140 4.30 -16.09 7.59
CA ALA A 140 4.02 -14.76 8.17
C ALA A 140 3.50 -13.75 7.13
N GLN A 141 4.05 -13.78 5.91
CA GLN A 141 3.60 -12.94 4.80
C GLN A 141 2.20 -13.29 4.30
N THR A 142 1.84 -14.58 4.30
CA THR A 142 0.47 -15.00 3.99
C THR A 142 -0.51 -14.42 5.00
N LEU A 143 -0.10 -14.39 6.28
CA LEU A 143 -0.92 -13.91 7.39
C LEU A 143 -1.15 -12.39 7.33
N THR A 144 -0.18 -11.59 6.90
CA THR A 144 -0.37 -10.15 6.71
C THR A 144 -1.39 -9.87 5.60
N VAL A 145 -1.25 -10.49 4.44
CA VAL A 145 -2.23 -10.32 3.34
C VAL A 145 -3.59 -10.90 3.71
N TRP A 146 -3.62 -12.03 4.42
CA TRP A 146 -4.86 -12.63 4.92
C TRP A 146 -5.63 -11.68 5.84
N ARG A 147 -4.93 -11.00 6.76
CA ARG A 147 -5.54 -9.99 7.64
C ARG A 147 -6.13 -8.82 6.85
N GLN A 148 -5.43 -8.36 5.81
CA GLN A 148 -5.94 -7.32 4.92
C GLN A 148 -7.21 -7.78 4.18
N ALA A 149 -7.24 -9.01 3.67
CA ALA A 149 -8.44 -9.57 3.06
C ALA A 149 -9.60 -9.76 4.07
N THR A 150 -9.27 -10.15 5.30
CA THR A 150 -10.22 -10.32 6.40
C THR A 150 -10.84 -8.98 6.83
N LYS A 151 -10.06 -7.88 6.82
CA LYS A 151 -10.56 -6.51 7.04
C LYS A 151 -11.73 -6.18 6.11
N PHE A 152 -11.62 -6.56 4.84
CA PHE A 152 -12.69 -6.42 3.84
C PHE A 152 -13.67 -7.59 3.79
N HIS A 153 -13.56 -8.57 4.70
CA HIS A 153 -14.45 -9.73 4.83
C HIS A 153 -14.55 -10.57 3.54
N LEU A 154 -13.45 -10.70 2.79
CA LEU A 154 -13.45 -11.37 1.48
C LEU A 154 -13.55 -12.90 1.63
N PRO A 155 -14.51 -13.56 0.96
CA PRO A 155 -14.54 -15.01 0.85
C PRO A 155 -13.29 -15.52 0.13
N SER A 156 -12.68 -16.55 0.69
CA SER A 156 -11.47 -17.16 0.13
C SER A 156 -11.67 -18.61 -0.25
N ALA A 157 -10.97 -19.02 -1.31
CA ALA A 157 -10.68 -20.41 -1.62
C ALA A 157 -9.16 -20.63 -1.57
N PHE A 158 -8.72 -21.77 -1.04
CA PHE A 158 -7.31 -22.09 -0.91
C PHE A 158 -6.85 -23.08 -1.99
N PHE A 159 -5.61 -22.90 -2.44
CA PHE A 159 -4.93 -23.84 -3.32
C PHE A 159 -3.54 -24.16 -2.77
N VAL A 160 -3.36 -25.39 -2.31
CA VAL A 160 -2.07 -25.92 -1.86
C VAL A 160 -1.27 -26.39 -3.09
N ASN A 161 -0.32 -25.56 -3.51
CA ASN A 161 0.51 -25.74 -4.69
C ASN A 161 1.83 -26.45 -4.36
N LYS A 162 2.59 -26.84 -5.40
CA LYS A 162 3.92 -27.46 -5.29
C LYS A 162 3.93 -28.83 -4.59
N LEU A 163 2.86 -29.62 -4.75
CA LEU A 163 2.81 -31.02 -4.30
C LEU A 163 3.87 -31.93 -4.94
N ASP A 164 4.57 -31.46 -5.97
CA ASP A 164 5.65 -32.17 -6.64
C ASP A 164 7.01 -32.12 -5.90
N LYS A 165 7.09 -31.33 -4.81
CA LYS A 165 8.26 -31.31 -3.91
C LYS A 165 8.27 -32.56 -3.02
N LYS A 166 9.47 -33.05 -2.71
CA LYS A 166 9.65 -34.19 -1.78
C LYS A 166 9.18 -33.89 -0.35
N GLU A 167 9.28 -32.63 0.04
CA GLU A 167 8.91 -32.13 1.37
C GLU A 167 7.45 -31.67 1.45
N ALA A 168 6.64 -31.92 0.41
CA ALA A 168 5.26 -31.49 0.38
C ALA A 168 4.41 -32.27 1.40
N ASP A 169 3.70 -31.54 2.25
CA ASP A 169 2.80 -32.09 3.26
C ASP A 169 1.47 -31.31 3.23
N PHE A 170 0.44 -31.96 2.69
CA PHE A 170 -0.88 -31.37 2.54
C PHE A 170 -1.61 -31.24 3.88
N GLU A 171 -1.54 -32.26 4.74
CA GLU A 171 -2.25 -32.26 6.02
C GLU A 171 -1.70 -31.17 6.93
N ARG A 172 -0.36 -31.07 7.03
CA ARG A 172 0.29 -29.98 7.76
C ARG A 172 -0.08 -28.59 7.21
N SER A 173 -0.20 -28.47 5.89
CA SER A 173 -0.63 -27.21 5.26
C SER A 173 -2.07 -26.85 5.63
N VAL A 174 -2.98 -27.82 5.64
CA VAL A 174 -4.37 -27.67 6.07
C VAL A 174 -4.45 -27.28 7.55
N ASP A 175 -3.73 -27.98 8.43
CA ASP A 175 -3.67 -27.66 9.85
C ASP A 175 -3.16 -26.24 10.10
N SER A 176 -2.17 -25.80 9.32
CA SER A 176 -1.63 -24.44 9.42
C SER A 176 -2.66 -23.37 9.05
N VAL A 177 -3.58 -23.66 8.13
CA VAL A 177 -4.71 -22.76 7.79
C VAL A 177 -5.65 -22.65 8.98
N GLU A 178 -6.05 -23.77 9.58
CA GLU A 178 -6.97 -23.76 10.71
C GLU A 178 -6.37 -23.06 11.94
N GLN A 179 -5.12 -23.38 12.29
CA GLN A 179 -4.47 -22.85 13.49
C GLN A 179 -4.06 -21.38 13.36
N LYS A 180 -3.52 -20.96 12.20
CA LYS A 180 -2.97 -19.61 12.04
C LYS A 180 -3.97 -18.60 11.48
N LEU A 181 -4.88 -19.03 10.59
CA LEU A 181 -5.86 -18.15 9.95
C LEU A 181 -7.22 -18.19 10.64
N GLY A 182 -7.48 -19.19 11.51
CA GLY A 182 -8.71 -19.29 12.29
C GLY A 182 -9.96 -19.64 11.46
N ILE A 183 -9.77 -20.25 10.29
CA ILE A 183 -10.87 -20.67 9.40
C ILE A 183 -10.88 -22.18 9.26
N ARG A 184 -12.07 -22.78 9.29
CA ARG A 184 -12.26 -24.21 9.07
C ARG A 184 -11.95 -24.59 7.62
N ALA A 185 -11.11 -25.59 7.44
CA ALA A 185 -10.70 -26.07 6.13
C ALA A 185 -11.65 -27.14 5.60
N LEU A 186 -12.23 -26.91 4.42
CA LEU A 186 -13.06 -27.88 3.71
C LEU A 186 -12.27 -28.43 2.52
N ALA A 187 -11.55 -29.54 2.73
CA ALA A 187 -10.76 -30.18 1.69
C ALA A 187 -11.66 -30.70 0.56
N THR A 188 -11.52 -30.14 -0.65
CA THR A 188 -12.25 -30.57 -1.85
C THR A 188 -11.43 -31.50 -2.73
N ALA A 189 -10.12 -31.54 -2.50
CA ALA A 189 -9.19 -32.44 -3.16
C ALA A 189 -8.16 -32.96 -2.15
N VAL A 190 -7.76 -34.21 -2.32
CA VAL A 190 -6.80 -34.89 -1.43
C VAL A 190 -5.67 -35.47 -2.28
N PRO A 191 -4.39 -35.31 -1.87
CA PRO A 191 -3.29 -35.96 -2.56
C PRO A 191 -3.36 -37.49 -2.36
N TYR A 192 -3.03 -38.23 -3.41
CA TYR A 192 -2.89 -39.68 -3.37
C TYR A 192 -1.50 -40.06 -3.85
N MET A 193 -0.75 -40.76 -3.02
CA MET A 193 0.60 -41.24 -3.34
C MET A 193 0.66 -42.74 -3.10
N SER A 194 0.95 -43.50 -4.15
CA SER A 194 1.22 -44.93 -4.12
C SER A 194 2.55 -45.21 -4.84
N GLU A 195 3.14 -46.39 -4.64
CA GLU A 195 4.40 -46.79 -5.28
C GLU A 195 4.35 -46.73 -6.82
N GLN A 196 3.15 -46.85 -7.41
CA GLN A 196 2.95 -46.89 -8.87
C GLN A 196 2.30 -45.61 -9.46
N GLU A 197 1.45 -44.92 -8.70
CA GLU A 197 0.73 -43.73 -9.17
C GLU A 197 0.70 -42.65 -8.08
N SER A 198 1.07 -41.43 -8.45
CA SER A 198 0.90 -40.21 -7.65
C SER A 198 -0.11 -39.29 -8.33
N GLY A 199 -0.94 -38.59 -7.56
CA GLY A 199 -1.94 -37.69 -8.11
C GLY A 199 -2.79 -36.98 -7.07
N VAL A 200 -3.88 -36.38 -7.55
CA VAL A 200 -4.87 -35.67 -6.74
C VAL A 200 -6.25 -36.26 -7.02
N VAL A 201 -7.00 -36.55 -5.96
CA VAL A 201 -8.38 -37.03 -6.04
C VAL A 201 -9.33 -35.85 -5.80
N ASP A 202 -10.15 -35.51 -6.79
CA ASP A 202 -11.23 -34.53 -6.68
C ASP A 202 -12.45 -35.21 -6.04
N LEU A 203 -12.77 -34.79 -4.82
CA LEU A 203 -13.85 -35.37 -4.01
C LEU A 203 -15.23 -34.99 -4.55
N LEU A 204 -15.38 -33.83 -5.20
CA LEU A 204 -16.66 -33.35 -5.72
C LEU A 204 -17.03 -34.06 -7.02
N LYS A 205 -16.08 -34.16 -7.95
CA LYS A 205 -16.28 -34.82 -9.26
C LYS A 205 -16.08 -36.33 -9.20
N LYS A 206 -15.53 -36.87 -8.10
CA LYS A 206 -15.20 -38.29 -7.93
C LYS A 206 -14.22 -38.77 -9.00
N LYS A 207 -13.16 -37.98 -9.23
CA LYS A 207 -12.20 -38.17 -10.33
C LYS A 207 -10.75 -38.08 -9.83
N PHE A 208 -9.85 -38.80 -10.49
CA PHE A 208 -8.42 -38.81 -10.20
C PHE A 208 -7.64 -38.08 -11.29
N ILE A 209 -6.74 -37.20 -10.87
CA ILE A 209 -5.83 -36.42 -11.70
C ILE A 209 -4.42 -36.93 -11.41
N PRO A 210 -3.79 -37.72 -12.30
CA PRO A 210 -2.44 -38.19 -12.09
C PRO A 210 -1.43 -37.05 -12.20
N LEU A 211 -0.47 -37.03 -11.28
CA LEU A 211 0.69 -36.15 -11.25
C LEU A 211 1.91 -36.99 -11.66
N HIS A 212 2.40 -36.80 -12.88
CA HIS A 212 3.61 -37.48 -13.37
C HIS A 212 4.87 -36.71 -12.97
N ALA A 213 5.90 -37.45 -12.54
CA ALA A 213 7.19 -36.88 -12.13
C ALA A 213 8.14 -36.54 -13.31
N ASP A 214 7.81 -36.97 -14.54
CA ASP A 214 8.72 -36.98 -15.71
C ASP A 214 9.13 -35.60 -16.28
N GLY A 215 8.83 -34.49 -15.60
CA GLY A 215 9.21 -33.13 -16.02
C GLY A 215 8.56 -32.64 -17.33
N GLN A 216 7.79 -33.48 -18.03
CA GLN A 216 7.05 -33.10 -19.23
C GLN A 216 5.60 -32.75 -18.90
N TRP A 217 5.20 -31.57 -19.37
CA TRP A 217 3.83 -31.08 -19.33
C TRP A 217 2.90 -32.02 -20.10
N LYS A 218 1.95 -32.65 -19.41
CA LYS A 218 0.91 -33.48 -20.04
C LYS A 218 -0.47 -33.04 -19.54
N ASN A 219 -1.36 -32.69 -20.46
CA ASN A 219 -2.78 -32.64 -20.16
C ASN A 219 -3.25 -34.08 -19.99
N VAL A 220 -3.51 -34.48 -18.74
CA VAL A 220 -3.97 -35.84 -18.46
C VAL A 220 -5.48 -35.88 -18.35
N GLU A 221 -6.09 -36.88 -18.97
CA GLU A 221 -7.51 -37.14 -18.80
C GLU A 221 -7.78 -37.66 -17.38
N MET A 222 -8.84 -37.14 -16.77
CA MET A 222 -9.24 -37.55 -15.43
C MET A 222 -9.71 -39.02 -15.45
N LYS A 223 -9.05 -39.88 -14.69
CA LYS A 223 -9.44 -41.28 -14.52
C LYS A 223 -10.53 -41.40 -13.44
N GLN A 224 -11.38 -42.41 -13.54
CA GLN A 224 -12.30 -42.76 -12.46
C GLN A 224 -11.53 -43.64 -11.46
N HIS A 225 -11.27 -43.15 -10.25
CA HIS A 225 -10.68 -43.95 -9.17
C HIS A 225 -11.73 -44.12 -8.08
N LEU A 226 -11.92 -45.37 -7.62
CA LEU A 226 -12.97 -45.78 -6.68
C LEU A 226 -12.34 -46.37 -5.40
N GLY A 227 -11.33 -45.70 -4.85
CA GLY A 227 -10.60 -46.21 -3.68
C GLY A 227 -11.21 -45.76 -2.34
N ASP A 228 -10.64 -46.28 -1.26
CA ASP A 228 -10.96 -45.94 0.13
C ASP A 228 -10.66 -44.47 0.46
N VAL A 229 -9.63 -43.88 -0.17
CA VAL A 229 -9.25 -42.47 0.02
C VAL A 229 -10.34 -41.51 -0.43
N LEU A 230 -11.07 -41.85 -1.51
CA LEU A 230 -12.22 -41.04 -1.96
C LEU A 230 -13.36 -41.13 -0.95
N HIS A 231 -13.62 -42.32 -0.39
CA HIS A 231 -14.66 -42.51 0.62
C HIS A 231 -14.34 -41.73 1.89
N ALA A 232 -13.16 -41.96 2.47
CA ALA A 232 -12.71 -41.29 3.69
C ALA A 232 -12.64 -39.76 3.53
N GLY A 233 -12.08 -39.27 2.41
CA GLY A 233 -12.01 -37.84 2.14
C GLY A 233 -13.39 -37.19 2.00
N ARG A 234 -14.33 -37.86 1.32
CA ARG A 234 -15.69 -37.34 1.14
C ARG A 234 -16.51 -37.41 2.42
N GLU A 235 -16.31 -38.44 3.24
CA GLU A 235 -16.90 -38.57 4.57
C GLU A 235 -16.45 -37.42 5.48
N ASN A 236 -15.13 -37.18 5.57
CA ASN A 236 -14.58 -36.05 6.33
C ASN A 236 -15.12 -34.70 5.85
N LEU A 237 -15.19 -34.48 4.54
CA LEU A 237 -15.77 -33.26 3.96
C LEU A 237 -17.24 -33.07 4.35
N CYS A 238 -18.06 -34.12 4.23
CA CYS A 238 -19.48 -34.06 4.60
C CYS A 238 -19.68 -33.83 6.10
N CYS A 239 -18.87 -34.46 6.96
CA CYS A 239 -18.89 -34.25 8.41
C CYS A 239 -18.57 -32.80 8.77
N HIS A 240 -17.44 -32.27 8.29
CA HIS A 240 -17.07 -30.87 8.54
C HIS A 240 -18.10 -29.88 7.96
N LEU A 241 -18.72 -30.20 6.83
CA LEU A 241 -19.76 -29.34 6.25
C LEU A 241 -21.06 -29.36 7.06
N ALA A 242 -21.42 -30.52 7.63
CA ALA A 242 -22.58 -30.67 8.51
C ALA A 242 -22.42 -29.88 9.83
N GLU A 243 -21.20 -29.81 10.38
CA GLU A 243 -20.89 -28.97 11.55
C GLU A 243 -21.16 -27.48 11.29
N LEU A 244 -20.92 -27.01 10.05
CA LEU A 244 -21.02 -25.60 9.70
C LEU A 244 -22.40 -25.21 9.13
N ASN A 245 -23.15 -26.14 8.56
CA ASN A 245 -24.44 -25.86 7.90
C ASN A 245 -25.54 -26.82 8.39
N ALA A 246 -26.48 -26.27 9.17
CA ALA A 246 -27.61 -27.02 9.74
C ALA A 246 -28.55 -27.63 8.68
N ASP A 247 -28.79 -26.91 7.57
CA ASP A 247 -29.62 -27.40 6.47
C ASP A 247 -28.94 -28.57 5.74
N PHE A 248 -27.61 -28.54 5.66
CA PHE A 248 -26.85 -29.66 5.11
C PHE A 248 -26.82 -30.85 6.08
N MET A 249 -26.68 -30.60 7.39
CA MET A 249 -26.69 -31.65 8.42
C MET A 249 -27.99 -32.48 8.38
N SER A 250 -29.14 -31.82 8.34
CA SER A 250 -30.44 -32.50 8.21
C SER A 250 -30.53 -33.30 6.90
N LEU A 251 -30.09 -32.73 5.77
CA LEU A 251 -30.05 -33.45 4.49
C LEU A 251 -29.14 -34.69 4.56
N PHE A 252 -27.98 -34.58 5.19
CA PHE A 252 -26.99 -35.65 5.28
C PHE A 252 -27.46 -36.81 6.18
N LEU A 253 -27.99 -36.50 7.37
CA LEU A 253 -28.43 -37.50 8.33
C LEU A 253 -29.80 -38.09 8.00
N GLU A 254 -30.79 -37.27 7.64
CA GLU A 254 -32.17 -37.73 7.48
C GLU A 254 -32.45 -38.34 6.10
N LYS A 255 -31.88 -37.78 5.02
CA LYS A 255 -32.18 -38.23 3.65
C LYS A 255 -31.20 -39.26 3.11
N HIS A 256 -29.95 -39.21 3.56
CA HIS A 256 -28.88 -40.07 3.07
C HIS A 256 -28.29 -40.99 4.15
N ASN A 257 -28.88 -41.04 5.35
CA ASN A 257 -28.46 -41.90 6.47
C ASN A 257 -26.96 -41.80 6.82
N GLY A 258 -26.33 -40.64 6.57
CA GLY A 258 -24.89 -40.45 6.78
C GLY A 258 -23.98 -41.06 5.71
N ASP A 259 -24.51 -41.58 4.60
CA ASP A 259 -23.68 -42.05 3.48
C ASP A 259 -23.22 -40.87 2.61
N ALA A 260 -21.95 -40.51 2.73
CA ALA A 260 -21.34 -39.41 1.99
C ALA A 260 -21.31 -39.64 0.46
N MET A 261 -21.33 -40.89 -0.01
CA MET A 261 -21.25 -41.21 -1.43
C MET A 261 -22.58 -41.01 -2.15
N GLU A 262 -23.70 -41.21 -1.47
CA GLU A 262 -25.05 -41.00 -2.00
C GLU A 262 -25.44 -39.52 -2.10
N VAL A 263 -24.82 -38.65 -1.29
CA VAL A 263 -25.09 -37.21 -1.32
C VAL A 263 -24.73 -36.63 -2.71
N PRO A 264 -25.66 -35.95 -3.39
CA PRO A 264 -25.38 -35.31 -4.68
C PRO A 264 -24.31 -34.22 -4.54
N SER A 265 -23.33 -34.20 -5.45
CA SER A 265 -22.25 -33.18 -5.44
C SER A 265 -22.78 -31.74 -5.59
N ALA A 266 -23.95 -31.55 -6.20
CA ALA A 266 -24.61 -30.24 -6.28
C ALA A 266 -25.09 -29.73 -4.91
N SER A 267 -25.59 -30.62 -4.05
CA SER A 267 -26.01 -30.28 -2.68
C SER A 267 -24.82 -29.88 -1.82
N ILE A 268 -23.71 -30.63 -1.94
CA ILE A 268 -22.43 -30.31 -1.28
C ILE A 268 -21.93 -28.94 -1.75
N ALA A 269 -21.89 -28.71 -3.07
CA ALA A 269 -21.41 -27.45 -3.62
C ALA A 269 -22.25 -26.24 -3.17
N ARG A 270 -23.57 -26.39 -3.05
CA ARG A 270 -24.47 -25.34 -2.54
C ARG A 270 -24.17 -25.01 -1.07
N ALA A 271 -24.08 -26.03 -0.22
CA ALA A 271 -23.77 -25.83 1.20
C ALA A 271 -22.35 -25.24 1.40
N MET A 272 -21.37 -25.70 0.61
CA MET A 272 -20.02 -25.13 0.62
C MET A 272 -20.00 -23.66 0.19
N ARG A 273 -20.79 -23.29 -0.83
CA ARG A 273 -20.95 -21.89 -1.24
C ARG A 273 -21.49 -21.04 -0.09
N GLU A 274 -22.56 -21.48 0.58
CA GLU A 274 -23.15 -20.76 1.72
C GLU A 274 -22.13 -20.57 2.87
N VAL A 275 -21.36 -21.63 3.20
CA VAL A 275 -20.30 -21.56 4.22
C VAL A 275 -19.19 -20.59 3.82
N THR A 276 -18.74 -20.66 2.56
CA THR A 276 -17.68 -19.79 2.00
C THR A 276 -18.12 -18.33 2.01
N LEU A 277 -19.36 -18.03 1.61
CA LEU A 277 -19.92 -16.68 1.65
C LEU A 277 -20.05 -16.11 3.07
N SER A 278 -20.23 -16.98 4.07
CA SER A 278 -20.28 -16.59 5.49
C SER A 278 -18.90 -16.44 6.15
N ASN A 279 -17.80 -16.69 5.43
CA ASN A 279 -16.42 -16.72 5.94
C ASN A 279 -16.19 -17.67 7.14
N ARG A 280 -17.08 -18.65 7.37
CA ARG A 280 -16.95 -19.64 8.47
C ARG A 280 -16.06 -20.82 8.10
N GLY A 281 -15.90 -21.08 6.80
CA GLY A 281 -15.05 -22.13 6.27
C GLY A 281 -14.68 -21.83 4.83
N ALA A 282 -13.60 -22.44 4.35
CA ALA A 282 -13.08 -22.20 3.00
C ALA A 282 -12.78 -23.52 2.28
N ALA A 283 -13.05 -23.56 0.98
CA ALA A 283 -12.70 -24.69 0.13
C ALA A 283 -11.18 -24.77 -0.05
N ILE A 284 -10.58 -25.94 0.16
CA ILE A 284 -9.14 -26.17 -0.02
C ILE A 284 -8.91 -27.22 -1.10
N GLY A 285 -8.33 -26.80 -2.23
CA GLY A 285 -7.81 -27.69 -3.26
C GLY A 285 -6.30 -27.89 -3.14
N CYS A 286 -5.77 -28.86 -3.89
CA CYS A 286 -4.34 -29.13 -3.93
C CYS A 286 -3.88 -29.55 -5.33
N GLY A 287 -2.61 -29.32 -5.64
CA GLY A 287 -2.05 -29.65 -6.96
C GLY A 287 -0.61 -29.19 -7.18
N SER A 288 -0.19 -29.25 -8.44
CA SER A 288 1.09 -28.71 -8.90
C SER A 288 0.89 -27.94 -10.21
N ALA A 289 0.88 -26.61 -10.11
CA ALA A 289 0.72 -25.73 -11.26
C ALA A 289 1.89 -25.82 -12.26
N LEU A 290 3.09 -26.17 -11.78
CA LEU A 290 4.30 -26.28 -12.59
C LEU A 290 4.39 -27.59 -13.39
N ARG A 291 3.71 -28.68 -12.99
CA ARG A 291 3.84 -29.96 -13.71
C ARG A 291 2.54 -30.41 -14.36
N CYS A 292 1.41 -30.09 -13.74
CA CYS A 292 0.10 -30.54 -14.19
C CYS A 292 -0.90 -29.38 -14.23
N PRO A 293 -1.07 -28.72 -15.39
CA PRO A 293 -2.07 -27.67 -15.57
C PRO A 293 -3.48 -28.14 -15.23
N ALA A 294 -3.80 -29.42 -15.48
CA ALA A 294 -5.11 -30.00 -15.15
C ALA A 294 -5.44 -29.93 -13.64
N SER A 295 -4.43 -29.85 -12.76
CA SER A 295 -4.63 -29.67 -11.32
C SER A 295 -5.11 -28.26 -10.92
N VAL A 296 -4.98 -27.27 -11.82
CA VAL A 296 -5.50 -25.90 -11.62
C VAL A 296 -6.96 -25.78 -12.08
N GLN A 297 -7.45 -26.72 -12.91
CA GLN A 297 -8.83 -26.70 -13.41
C GLN A 297 -9.90 -26.71 -12.28
N PRO A 298 -9.78 -27.52 -11.20
CA PRO A 298 -10.69 -27.45 -10.07
C PRO A 298 -10.73 -26.07 -9.41
N VAL A 299 -9.61 -25.35 -9.36
CA VAL A 299 -9.55 -23.99 -8.79
C VAL A 299 -10.39 -23.00 -9.60
N LEU A 300 -10.33 -23.07 -10.94
CA LEU A 300 -11.21 -22.27 -11.81
C LEU A 300 -12.69 -22.61 -11.58
N ASP A 301 -13.01 -23.87 -11.29
CA ASP A 301 -14.37 -24.27 -10.98
C ASP A 301 -14.81 -23.76 -9.59
N TYR A 302 -13.90 -23.68 -8.60
CA TYR A 302 -14.18 -23.10 -7.28
C TYR A 302 -14.54 -21.62 -7.37
N VAL A 303 -13.88 -20.87 -8.26
CA VAL A 303 -14.21 -19.46 -8.52
C VAL A 303 -15.68 -19.31 -8.95
N VAL A 304 -16.14 -20.19 -9.84
CA VAL A 304 -17.51 -20.13 -10.33
C VAL A 304 -18.50 -20.59 -9.27
N GLN A 305 -18.19 -21.70 -8.59
CA GLN A 305 -19.11 -22.39 -7.69
C GLN A 305 -19.20 -21.75 -6.31
N PHE A 306 -18.08 -21.35 -5.70
CA PHE A 306 -18.02 -20.96 -4.28
C PHE A 306 -17.90 -19.45 -4.07
N LEU A 307 -17.22 -18.74 -4.96
CA LEU A 307 -17.02 -17.29 -4.79
C LEU A 307 -18.27 -16.48 -5.17
N PRO A 308 -18.48 -15.32 -4.52
CA PRO A 308 -19.65 -14.46 -4.75
C PRO A 308 -19.63 -13.80 -6.12
N SER A 309 -20.83 -13.42 -6.55
CA SER A 309 -21.04 -12.44 -7.61
C SER A 309 -21.04 -11.01 -7.05
N PRO A 310 -20.73 -9.98 -7.87
CA PRO A 310 -20.81 -8.58 -7.47
C PRO A 310 -22.17 -8.18 -6.85
N LYS A 311 -23.26 -8.79 -7.33
CA LYS A 311 -24.62 -8.48 -6.87
C LYS A 311 -24.88 -8.98 -5.45
N GLU A 312 -24.31 -10.13 -5.08
CA GLU A 312 -24.45 -10.70 -3.73
C GLU A 312 -23.64 -9.90 -2.71
N ARG A 313 -22.50 -9.33 -3.12
CA ARG A 313 -21.61 -8.59 -2.22
C ARG A 313 -21.97 -7.12 -2.05
N ASN A 314 -22.33 -6.43 -3.14
CA ASN A 314 -22.53 -4.98 -3.15
C ASN A 314 -23.96 -4.54 -2.77
N LEU A 315 -24.73 -5.39 -2.07
CA LEU A 315 -26.13 -5.13 -1.70
C LEU A 315 -26.31 -3.80 -0.94
N SER A 316 -25.38 -3.46 -0.06
CA SER A 316 -25.41 -2.21 0.70
C SER A 316 -25.25 -0.98 -0.20
N LEU A 317 -24.38 -1.05 -1.21
CA LEU A 317 -24.17 0.03 -2.18
C LEU A 317 -25.38 0.21 -3.09
N THR A 318 -25.98 -0.90 -3.55
CA THR A 318 -27.22 -0.86 -4.35
C THR A 318 -28.39 -0.23 -3.58
N LYS A 319 -28.45 -0.39 -2.25
CA LYS A 319 -29.48 0.29 -1.43
C LYS A 319 -29.29 1.81 -1.35
N VAL A 320 -28.06 2.30 -1.47
CA VAL A 320 -27.72 3.72 -1.33
C VAL A 320 -27.79 4.44 -2.67
N PHE A 321 -27.21 3.86 -3.72
CA PHE A 321 -27.11 4.46 -5.06
C PHE A 321 -28.19 3.97 -6.03
N GLY A 322 -28.97 2.94 -5.69
CA GLY A 322 -29.96 2.38 -6.59
C GLY A 322 -29.35 1.88 -7.90
N ASP A 323 -29.90 2.35 -9.01
CA ASP A 323 -29.42 2.06 -10.37
C ASP A 323 -28.46 3.15 -10.92
N ASP A 324 -28.15 4.18 -10.13
CA ASP A 324 -27.25 5.25 -10.55
C ASP A 324 -25.79 4.80 -10.55
N LEU A 325 -24.98 5.46 -11.39
CA LEU A 325 -23.57 5.13 -11.55
C LEU A 325 -22.78 5.47 -10.27
N CYS A 326 -22.15 4.44 -9.69
CA CYS A 326 -21.14 4.57 -8.66
C CYS A 326 -19.91 3.77 -9.06
N GLY A 327 -18.76 4.42 -9.18
CA GLY A 327 -17.49 3.80 -9.48
C GLY A 327 -16.38 4.24 -8.53
N LEU A 328 -15.42 3.35 -8.28
CA LEU A 328 -14.22 3.64 -7.50
C LEU A 328 -12.99 3.56 -8.39
N VAL A 329 -12.18 4.61 -8.38
CA VAL A 329 -10.85 4.60 -8.98
C VAL A 329 -9.91 3.87 -8.02
N PHE A 330 -9.40 2.71 -8.41
CA PHE A 330 -8.53 1.92 -7.52
C PHE A 330 -7.07 1.85 -7.97
N LYS A 331 -6.81 2.20 -9.24
CA LYS A 331 -5.46 2.31 -9.76
C LYS A 331 -5.42 3.37 -10.85
N VAL A 332 -4.40 4.22 -10.79
CA VAL A 332 -4.10 5.20 -11.83
C VAL A 332 -2.73 4.83 -12.41
N VAL A 333 -2.63 4.79 -13.73
CA VAL A 333 -1.39 4.51 -14.47
C VAL A 333 -1.21 5.58 -15.53
N GLN A 334 -0.03 6.17 -15.55
CA GLN A 334 0.39 7.13 -16.56
C GLN A 334 1.34 6.42 -17.53
N LEU A 335 0.84 6.15 -18.74
CA LEU A 335 1.68 5.59 -19.81
C LEU A 335 2.43 6.72 -20.52
N PHE A 336 3.71 6.86 -20.18
CA PHE A 336 4.64 7.68 -20.93
C PHE A 336 5.57 6.78 -21.75
N TRP A 337 5.67 7.02 -23.06
CA TRP A 337 6.58 6.31 -23.94
C TRP A 337 7.54 7.30 -24.59
N ILE A 338 8.84 7.01 -24.52
CA ILE A 338 9.90 7.70 -25.24
C ILE A 338 9.89 7.19 -26.69
N GLY A 339 9.45 8.01 -27.65
CA GLY A 339 9.40 7.66 -29.08
C GLY A 339 8.31 8.37 -29.90
N HIS A 340 8.25 8.05 -31.20
CA HIS A 340 7.23 8.55 -32.15
C HIS A 340 5.99 7.62 -32.14
N ASP A 341 4.89 8.08 -31.52
CA ASP A 341 3.50 7.53 -31.58
C ASP A 341 3.20 6.36 -30.59
N LYS A 342 2.16 6.32 -29.72
CA LYS A 342 0.93 7.12 -29.49
C LYS A 342 0.76 7.44 -27.99
N ARG A 343 0.50 8.72 -27.68
CA ARG A 343 0.18 9.23 -26.34
C ARG A 343 -1.21 8.78 -25.89
N LYS A 344 -1.28 7.75 -25.03
CA LYS A 344 -2.47 7.49 -24.20
C LYS A 344 -2.14 8.10 -22.85
N GLY A 345 -2.67 9.29 -22.56
CA GLY A 345 -2.43 9.99 -21.29
C GLY A 345 -2.89 9.18 -20.06
N LYS A 346 -3.07 9.83 -18.92
CA LYS A 346 -3.50 9.21 -17.66
C LYS A 346 -4.67 8.22 -17.85
N LEU A 347 -4.43 6.95 -17.50
CA LEU A 347 -5.41 5.88 -17.49
C LEU A 347 -5.81 5.59 -16.04
N SER A 348 -7.10 5.48 -15.77
CA SER A 348 -7.62 5.14 -14.45
C SER A 348 -8.41 3.85 -14.53
N PHE A 349 -8.08 2.88 -13.70
CA PHE A 349 -8.84 1.67 -13.52
C PHE A 349 -9.97 1.96 -12.55
N VAL A 350 -11.20 1.74 -13.03
CA VAL A 350 -12.43 2.03 -12.31
C VAL A 350 -13.21 0.75 -12.11
N ARG A 351 -13.53 0.46 -10.85
CA ARG A 351 -14.48 -0.57 -10.46
C ARG A 351 -15.88 0.03 -10.50
N VAL A 352 -16.77 -0.47 -11.37
CA VAL A 352 -18.17 -0.02 -11.43
C VAL A 352 -19.00 -0.86 -10.47
N TYR A 353 -19.55 -0.25 -9.42
CA TYR A 353 -20.37 -0.95 -8.41
C TYR A 353 -21.85 -0.97 -8.78
N THR A 354 -22.40 0.18 -9.15
CA THR A 354 -23.81 0.35 -9.56
C THR A 354 -23.88 1.16 -10.85
N GLY A 355 -24.99 1.03 -11.58
CA GLY A 355 -25.23 1.73 -12.83
C GLY A 355 -24.35 1.30 -14.00
N THR A 356 -24.33 2.12 -15.05
CA THR A 356 -23.58 1.85 -16.29
C THR A 356 -22.73 3.04 -16.68
N LEU A 357 -21.45 2.80 -16.92
CA LEU A 357 -20.51 3.81 -17.38
C LEU A 357 -20.50 3.83 -18.91
N THR A 358 -20.78 4.99 -19.52
CA THR A 358 -20.84 5.15 -20.98
C THR A 358 -19.68 6.01 -21.49
N SER A 359 -19.16 5.68 -22.68
CA SER A 359 -18.11 6.48 -23.31
C SER A 359 -18.65 7.84 -23.73
N ASN A 360 -17.78 8.85 -23.71
CA ASN A 360 -18.06 10.27 -23.94
C ASN A 360 -19.01 10.92 -22.92
N SER A 361 -19.24 10.29 -21.77
CA SER A 361 -19.95 10.91 -20.65
C SER A 361 -19.05 11.86 -19.86
N VAL A 362 -19.68 12.80 -19.14
CA VAL A 362 -19.05 13.59 -18.09
C VAL A 362 -19.42 12.94 -16.76
N LEU A 363 -18.42 12.76 -15.90
CA LEU A 363 -18.55 12.15 -14.58
C LEU A 363 -18.31 13.22 -13.51
N PHE A 364 -18.87 13.02 -12.33
CA PHE A 364 -18.61 13.85 -11.17
C PHE A 364 -17.71 13.12 -10.18
N ASN A 365 -16.55 13.68 -9.86
CA ASN A 365 -15.66 13.18 -8.82
C ASN A 365 -16.14 13.70 -7.46
N SER A 366 -16.77 12.84 -6.67
CA SER A 366 -17.37 13.23 -5.39
C SER A 366 -16.32 13.55 -4.32
N SER A 367 -15.15 12.91 -4.38
CA SER A 367 -14.05 13.16 -3.44
C SER A 367 -13.44 14.55 -3.60
N ARG A 368 -13.42 15.08 -4.83
CA ARG A 368 -12.79 16.36 -5.18
C ARG A 368 -13.77 17.49 -5.48
N GLY A 369 -15.04 17.18 -5.72
CA GLY A 369 -16.05 18.15 -6.14
C GLY A 369 -15.84 18.69 -7.56
N THR A 370 -15.21 17.91 -8.44
CA THR A 370 -14.86 18.33 -9.80
C THR A 370 -15.57 17.48 -10.86
N ASN A 371 -16.03 18.11 -11.95
CA ASN A 371 -16.53 17.40 -13.12
C ASN A 371 -15.37 16.96 -14.02
N GLU A 372 -15.37 15.70 -14.46
CA GLU A 372 -14.33 15.09 -15.28
C GLU A 372 -14.93 14.53 -16.58
N GLY A 373 -14.31 14.82 -17.73
CA GLY A 373 -14.74 14.29 -19.01
C GLY A 373 -14.50 15.23 -20.20
N PRO A 374 -14.85 14.82 -21.42
CA PRO A 374 -15.48 13.54 -21.76
C PRO A 374 -14.52 12.34 -21.65
N VAL A 375 -15.01 11.23 -21.10
CA VAL A 375 -14.17 10.03 -20.86
C VAL A 375 -14.21 9.03 -22.02
N LYS A 376 -13.13 8.28 -22.23
CA LYS A 376 -13.07 7.13 -23.15
C LYS A 376 -12.89 5.84 -22.37
N LEU A 377 -13.61 4.79 -22.75
CA LEU A 377 -13.61 3.52 -22.03
C LEU A 377 -12.87 2.43 -22.79
N PHE A 378 -12.14 1.61 -22.03
CA PHE A 378 -11.42 0.45 -22.53
C PHE A 378 -11.61 -0.74 -21.59
N LEU A 379 -11.54 -1.94 -22.15
CA LEU A 379 -11.38 -3.18 -21.42
C LEU A 379 -9.91 -3.56 -21.35
N ALA A 380 -9.42 -3.95 -20.18
CA ALA A 380 -8.11 -4.58 -20.05
C ALA A 380 -8.21 -6.08 -20.36
N GLN A 381 -7.62 -6.50 -21.48
CA GLN A 381 -7.48 -7.91 -21.83
C GLN A 381 -6.00 -8.22 -22.07
N SER A 382 -5.38 -8.88 -21.09
CA SER A 382 -3.95 -9.22 -21.12
C SER A 382 -3.09 -7.96 -21.29
N SER A 383 -2.50 -7.74 -22.46
CA SER A 383 -1.64 -6.59 -22.79
C SER A 383 -2.32 -5.54 -23.68
N GLU A 384 -3.52 -5.81 -24.20
CA GLU A 384 -4.23 -4.92 -25.12
C GLU A 384 -5.42 -4.22 -24.44
N LEU A 385 -5.64 -2.96 -24.83
CA LEU A 385 -6.79 -2.16 -24.38
C LEU A 385 -7.83 -2.08 -25.50
N ILE A 386 -8.94 -2.79 -25.32
CA ILE A 386 -10.03 -2.85 -26.31
C ILE A 386 -11.01 -1.72 -26.04
N PRO A 387 -11.26 -0.78 -26.98
CA PRO A 387 -12.21 0.30 -26.77
C PRO A 387 -13.64 -0.25 -26.66
N VAL A 388 -14.40 0.23 -25.68
CA VAL A 388 -15.78 -0.19 -25.42
C VAL A 388 -16.72 1.01 -25.33
N THR A 389 -17.99 0.83 -25.70
CA THR A 389 -19.01 1.89 -25.67
C THR A 389 -19.62 2.08 -24.28
N SER A 390 -19.81 1.00 -23.54
CA SER A 390 -20.31 1.02 -22.17
C SER A 390 -19.77 -0.13 -21.33
N VAL A 391 -19.73 0.07 -20.02
CA VAL A 391 -19.38 -0.96 -19.02
C VAL A 391 -20.46 -1.00 -17.94
N THR A 392 -20.97 -2.19 -17.67
CA THR A 392 -22.07 -2.43 -16.72
C THR A 392 -21.56 -2.67 -15.29
N GLN A 393 -22.47 -2.58 -14.32
CA GLN A 393 -22.20 -2.87 -12.91
C GLN A 393 -21.49 -4.21 -12.68
N GLY A 394 -20.55 -4.23 -11.74
CA GLY A 394 -19.78 -5.41 -11.36
C GLY A 394 -18.60 -5.72 -12.30
N ASN A 395 -18.30 -4.87 -13.28
CA ASN A 395 -17.10 -4.97 -14.11
C ASN A 395 -16.02 -3.96 -13.73
N ILE A 396 -14.83 -4.16 -14.30
CA ILE A 396 -13.70 -3.24 -14.22
C ILE A 396 -13.51 -2.59 -15.59
N ALA A 397 -13.43 -1.26 -15.61
CA ALA A 397 -13.20 -0.46 -16.80
C ALA A 397 -11.85 0.27 -16.69
N VAL A 398 -11.20 0.47 -17.82
CA VAL A 398 -10.07 1.41 -17.93
C VAL A 398 -10.60 2.69 -18.57
N VAL A 399 -10.47 3.80 -17.87
CA VAL A 399 -11.01 5.10 -18.25
C VAL A 399 -9.86 6.04 -18.58
N ALA A 400 -9.92 6.66 -19.77
CA ALA A 400 -9.01 7.72 -20.17
C ALA A 400 -9.75 9.06 -20.21
N GLY A 401 -9.05 10.16 -19.92
CA GLY A 401 -9.62 11.51 -19.93
C GLY A 401 -10.01 12.07 -18.56
N LEU A 402 -9.66 11.35 -17.48
CA LEU A 402 -9.76 11.83 -16.10
C LEU A 402 -8.52 12.66 -15.76
N SER A 403 -8.68 13.95 -15.55
CA SER A 403 -7.56 14.88 -15.27
C SER A 403 -7.19 14.85 -13.79
N SER A 404 -8.17 15.09 -12.91
CA SER A 404 -7.98 15.22 -11.47
C SER A 404 -8.02 13.90 -10.69
N ALA A 405 -8.63 12.83 -11.22
CA ALA A 405 -8.85 11.61 -10.46
C ALA A 405 -7.57 10.99 -9.88
N MET A 406 -7.58 10.66 -8.60
CA MET A 406 -6.53 9.89 -7.92
C MET A 406 -7.05 8.52 -7.48
N THR A 407 -6.12 7.64 -7.10
CA THR A 407 -6.46 6.36 -6.47
C THR A 407 -7.23 6.60 -5.18
N GLY A 408 -8.40 5.96 -5.04
CA GLY A 408 -9.34 6.14 -3.93
C GLY A 408 -10.53 7.05 -4.23
N ASP A 409 -10.52 7.77 -5.36
CA ASP A 409 -11.60 8.70 -5.69
C ASP A 409 -12.89 7.97 -6.11
N THR A 410 -14.04 8.56 -5.73
CA THR A 410 -15.37 8.08 -6.09
C THR A 410 -15.94 8.86 -7.29
N LEU A 411 -16.33 8.14 -8.33
CA LEU A 411 -16.94 8.68 -9.55
C LEU A 411 -18.45 8.41 -9.56
N LEU A 412 -19.23 9.46 -9.79
CA LEU A 412 -20.69 9.43 -9.89
C LEU A 412 -21.16 9.94 -11.26
N ALA A 413 -22.42 9.68 -11.62
CA ALA A 413 -23.03 10.24 -12.83
C ALA A 413 -23.14 11.76 -12.79
N SER A 414 -23.52 12.32 -11.64
CA SER A 414 -23.70 13.76 -11.44
C SER A 414 -23.64 14.13 -9.95
N GLU A 415 -23.51 15.42 -9.67
CA GLU A 415 -23.56 15.97 -8.30
C GLU A 415 -24.88 15.65 -7.59
N THR A 416 -26.01 15.66 -8.31
CA THR A 416 -27.33 15.36 -7.76
C THR A 416 -27.43 13.95 -7.18
N VAL A 417 -26.76 12.97 -7.82
CA VAL A 417 -26.70 11.58 -7.33
C VAL A 417 -25.94 11.52 -6.01
N GLY A 418 -24.89 12.33 -5.85
CA GLY A 418 -24.14 12.44 -4.59
C GLY A 418 -25.03 12.89 -3.43
N HIS A 419 -25.87 13.91 -3.65
CA HIS A 419 -26.81 14.39 -2.64
C HIS A 419 -27.94 13.41 -2.35
N GLN A 420 -28.48 12.74 -3.36
CA GLN A 420 -29.52 11.71 -3.19
C GLN A 420 -28.98 10.53 -2.38
N ALA A 421 -27.77 10.06 -2.69
CA ALA A 421 -27.09 9.01 -1.93
C ALA A 421 -26.87 9.42 -0.46
N ALA A 422 -26.56 10.69 -0.19
CA ALA A 422 -26.40 11.20 1.18
C ALA A 422 -27.71 11.11 1.97
N HIS A 423 -28.82 11.48 1.34
CA HIS A 423 -30.15 11.39 1.93
C HIS A 423 -30.55 9.93 2.21
N SER A 424 -30.45 9.05 1.20
CA SER A 424 -30.75 7.61 1.34
C SER A 424 -29.94 6.96 2.45
N ARG A 425 -28.65 7.32 2.57
CA ARG A 425 -27.80 6.84 3.67
C ARG A 425 -28.30 7.30 5.04
N HIS A 426 -28.68 8.57 5.18
CA HIS A 426 -29.16 9.12 6.44
C HIS A 426 -30.47 8.43 6.89
N GLU A 427 -31.38 8.16 5.96
CA GLU A 427 -32.60 7.37 6.22
C GLU A 427 -32.31 5.94 6.67
N LEU A 428 -31.35 5.26 6.02
CA LEU A 428 -30.92 3.91 6.40
C LEU A 428 -30.28 3.88 7.79
N LYS A 429 -29.48 4.88 8.15
CA LYS A 429 -28.91 5.00 9.52
C LYS A 429 -30.00 5.20 10.57
N ASN A 430 -31.01 6.01 10.29
CA ASN A 430 -32.10 6.27 11.23
C ASN A 430 -33.01 5.06 11.42
N THR A 431 -33.35 4.35 10.35
CA THR A 431 -34.15 3.12 10.42
C THR A 431 -33.42 1.99 11.15
N ALA A 432 -32.10 1.85 10.96
CA ALA A 432 -31.28 0.88 11.69
C ALA A 432 -31.18 1.18 13.20
N LYS A 433 -31.10 2.47 13.60
CA LYS A 433 -31.14 2.87 15.02
C LYS A 433 -32.49 2.56 15.66
N VAL A 434 -33.59 2.83 14.95
CA VAL A 434 -34.94 2.56 15.45
C VAL A 434 -35.20 1.06 15.68
N GLN A 435 -34.73 0.18 14.78
CA GLN A 435 -34.85 -1.28 14.99
C GLN A 435 -34.03 -1.82 16.17
N HIS A 436 -32.89 -1.19 16.48
CA HIS A 436 -32.03 -1.60 17.59
C HIS A 436 -32.64 -1.24 18.96
N ASP A 437 -33.36 -0.11 19.05
CA ASP A 437 -34.09 0.28 20.26
C ASP A 437 -35.25 -0.66 20.60
N TYR A 438 -35.84 -1.34 19.61
CA TYR A 438 -36.84 -2.39 19.84
C TYR A 438 -36.22 -3.69 20.33
N HIS A 439 -35.05 -4.09 19.81
CA HIS A 439 -34.38 -5.34 20.23
C HIS A 439 -33.62 -5.23 21.56
N ARG A 440 -33.36 -4.02 22.07
CA ARG A 440 -32.76 -3.84 23.41
C ARG A 440 -33.73 -4.15 24.56
N LYS A 441 -35.03 -4.36 24.30
CA LYS A 441 -36.01 -4.80 25.29
C LYS A 441 -36.08 -6.32 25.48
N ASP A 442 -35.49 -7.11 24.58
CA ASP A 442 -35.42 -8.58 24.68
C ASP A 442 -33.96 -9.04 24.75
N SER A 443 -33.36 -8.92 25.94
CA SER A 443 -32.01 -9.40 26.22
C SER A 443 -32.02 -10.88 26.60
N HIS A 444 -31.44 -11.74 25.76
CA HIS A 444 -30.55 -12.84 26.13
C HIS A 444 -30.07 -13.56 24.85
N ASN A 445 -28.97 -13.08 24.26
CA ASN A 445 -28.02 -13.94 23.54
C ASN A 445 -26.68 -13.21 23.44
N ILE A 446 -25.64 -13.86 23.94
CA ILE A 446 -24.27 -13.39 23.99
C ILE A 446 -23.66 -13.60 22.60
N ILE A 447 -23.51 -12.52 21.83
CA ILE A 447 -22.60 -12.44 20.69
C ILE A 447 -21.80 -11.16 20.89
N PRO A 448 -20.45 -11.18 20.84
CA PRO A 448 -19.66 -9.97 21.00
C PRO A 448 -19.99 -9.02 19.84
N SER A 449 -20.52 -7.86 20.19
CA SER A 449 -20.76 -6.76 19.28
C SER A 449 -19.42 -6.17 18.84
N GLY A 450 -18.84 -6.73 17.77
CA GLY A 450 -17.88 -5.99 16.95
C GLY A 450 -18.54 -4.72 16.40
N THR A 451 -17.80 -3.63 16.40
CA THR A 451 -18.17 -2.29 15.96
C THR A 451 -18.91 -2.29 14.61
N LYS A 452 -20.24 -2.13 14.66
CA LYS A 452 -21.15 -2.16 13.49
C LYS A 452 -21.08 -0.92 12.60
N ASP A 453 -20.23 0.06 12.92
CA ASP A 453 -20.06 1.28 12.11
C ASP A 453 -19.27 1.02 10.81
N ASP A 454 -18.56 -0.11 10.70
CA ASP A 454 -17.78 -0.49 9.51
C ASP A 454 -18.59 -1.24 8.42
N ALA A 455 -19.88 -1.54 8.64
CA ALA A 455 -20.67 -2.36 7.69
C ALA A 455 -21.07 -1.62 6.40
N LEU A 456 -20.90 -0.30 6.35
CA LEU A 456 -21.10 0.51 5.16
C LEU A 456 -19.75 1.15 4.84
N ASP A 457 -18.99 0.59 3.89
CA ASP A 457 -17.70 1.09 3.36
C ASP A 457 -17.81 2.46 2.64
N ILE A 458 -18.62 3.34 3.20
CA ILE A 458 -19.02 4.63 2.69
C ILE A 458 -18.69 5.65 3.78
N GLU A 459 -17.98 6.70 3.42
CA GLU A 459 -17.68 7.87 4.25
C GLU A 459 -18.42 9.10 3.73
N VAL A 460 -18.49 10.15 4.53
CA VAL A 460 -19.07 11.44 4.12
C VAL A 460 -17.97 12.47 4.28
N VAL A 461 -17.66 13.18 3.20
CA VAL A 461 -16.61 14.21 3.19
C VAL A 461 -17.26 15.59 3.29
N GLY A 462 -16.74 16.44 4.18
CA GLY A 462 -17.20 17.82 4.38
C GLY A 462 -18.54 17.95 5.11
N ASP A 463 -19.32 19.00 4.76
CA ASP A 463 -20.58 19.45 5.38
C ASP A 463 -21.77 18.46 5.30
N GLY A 464 -21.51 17.16 5.16
CA GLY A 464 -22.55 16.13 5.12
C GLY A 464 -23.19 15.91 3.74
N GLN A 465 -22.77 16.65 2.71
CA GLN A 465 -23.48 16.74 1.43
C GLN A 465 -23.02 15.73 0.36
N ASN A 466 -21.76 15.26 0.42
CA ASN A 466 -21.18 14.37 -0.59
C ASN A 466 -20.81 13.00 0.01
N VAL A 467 -21.33 11.95 -0.62
CA VAL A 467 -21.04 10.56 -0.26
C VAL A 467 -19.82 10.08 -1.02
N VAL A 468 -18.80 9.69 -0.26
CA VAL A 468 -17.55 9.16 -0.81
C VAL A 468 -17.42 7.72 -0.36
N LEU A 469 -17.00 6.82 -1.24
CA LEU A 469 -16.62 5.48 -0.82
C LEU A 469 -15.39 5.62 0.07
N LYS A 470 -15.35 4.90 1.21
CA LYS A 470 -14.22 4.95 2.15
C LYS A 470 -12.89 4.90 1.40
N GLY A 471 -11.95 5.79 1.72
CA GLY A 471 -10.64 5.76 1.08
C GLY A 471 -9.88 4.47 1.42
N ILE A 472 -8.70 4.31 0.84
CA ILE A 472 -7.70 3.41 1.39
C ILE A 472 -6.75 4.28 2.18
N ASP A 473 -6.67 4.04 3.47
CA ASP A 473 -5.68 4.69 4.31
C ASP A 473 -4.30 4.19 3.86
N SER A 474 -3.51 5.07 3.25
CA SER A 474 -2.12 4.74 2.96
C SER A 474 -1.37 4.69 4.29
N PRO A 475 -0.67 3.57 4.60
CA PRO A 475 0.21 3.52 5.75
C PRO A 475 1.29 4.61 5.63
N ASP A 476 1.79 5.07 6.77
CA ASP A 476 2.85 6.06 6.77
C ASP A 476 4.16 5.46 6.25
N PRO A 477 4.89 6.19 5.38
CA PRO A 477 6.14 5.72 4.83
C PRO A 477 7.17 5.57 5.94
N VAL A 478 7.91 4.47 5.85
CA VAL A 478 8.82 4.05 6.92
C VAL A 478 10.26 4.34 6.53
N TYR A 479 10.59 4.36 5.24
CA TYR A 479 11.95 4.55 4.72
C TYR A 479 12.14 5.94 4.10
N PHE A 480 13.23 6.62 4.46
CA PHE A 480 13.52 7.99 4.05
C PHE A 480 14.85 8.05 3.28
N CYS A 481 14.86 8.70 2.13
CA CYS A 481 16.08 8.91 1.33
C CYS A 481 16.08 10.25 0.60
N CYS A 482 17.26 10.73 0.25
CA CYS A 482 17.40 11.85 -0.68
C CYS A 482 17.54 11.33 -2.11
N ILE A 483 16.81 11.92 -3.05
CA ILE A 483 16.97 11.66 -4.48
C ILE A 483 17.36 12.97 -5.17
N GLU A 484 18.47 12.93 -5.91
CA GLU A 484 18.98 14.06 -6.66
C GLU A 484 18.88 13.83 -8.17
N PRO A 485 18.47 14.85 -8.94
CA PRO A 485 18.44 14.78 -10.40
C PRO A 485 19.86 14.77 -10.98
N PRO A 486 20.07 14.18 -12.18
CA PRO A 486 21.40 14.12 -12.79
C PRO A 486 21.98 15.49 -13.12
N THR A 487 21.14 16.45 -13.49
CA THR A 487 21.54 17.81 -13.82
C THR A 487 20.50 18.83 -13.34
N THR A 488 20.93 20.06 -13.06
CA THR A 488 20.01 21.16 -12.70
C THR A 488 19.03 21.52 -13.83
N LYS A 489 19.35 21.22 -15.09
CA LYS A 489 18.45 21.43 -16.23
C LYS A 489 17.27 20.46 -16.22
N SER A 490 17.47 19.24 -15.72
CA SER A 490 16.43 18.21 -15.62
C SER A 490 15.53 18.34 -14.39
N ASN A 491 15.72 19.36 -13.53
CA ASN A 491 14.95 19.51 -12.28
C ASN A 491 13.44 19.57 -12.53
N LEU A 492 12.99 20.32 -13.54
CA LEU A 492 11.57 20.45 -13.83
C LEU A 492 10.95 19.13 -14.32
N GLU A 493 11.68 18.39 -15.16
CA GLU A 493 11.25 17.06 -15.64
C GLU A 493 11.26 16.03 -14.51
N PHE A 494 12.24 16.11 -13.61
CA PHE A 494 12.36 15.28 -12.43
C PHE A 494 11.24 15.52 -11.41
N GLU A 495 10.95 16.77 -11.06
CA GLU A 495 9.83 17.12 -10.18
C GLU A 495 8.50 16.67 -10.77
N ARG A 496 8.33 16.85 -12.09
CA ARG A 496 7.15 16.35 -12.79
C ARG A 496 7.05 14.83 -12.72
N ALA A 497 8.13 14.10 -13.00
CA ALA A 497 8.15 12.64 -12.96
C ALA A 497 7.84 12.10 -11.55
N LEU A 498 8.42 12.69 -10.51
CA LEU A 498 8.14 12.30 -9.13
C LEU A 498 6.68 12.57 -8.73
N ASN A 499 6.12 13.71 -9.12
CA ASN A 499 4.71 14.01 -8.87
C ASN A 499 3.79 13.04 -9.61
N GLU A 500 4.12 12.66 -10.85
CA GLU A 500 3.36 11.67 -11.61
C GLU A 500 3.41 10.28 -10.94
N ILE A 501 4.58 9.83 -10.47
CA ILE A 501 4.71 8.56 -9.74
C ILE A 501 3.96 8.61 -8.40
N ALA A 502 4.03 9.73 -7.66
CA ALA A 502 3.29 9.89 -6.40
C ALA A 502 1.76 9.89 -6.60
N VAL A 503 1.27 10.31 -7.77
CA VAL A 503 -0.16 10.21 -8.12
C VAL A 503 -0.58 8.77 -8.38
N GLU A 504 0.28 7.97 -9.00
CA GLU A 504 0.04 6.54 -9.20
C GLU A 504 0.10 5.76 -7.88
N ASP A 505 1.09 6.08 -7.03
CA ASP A 505 1.27 5.48 -5.73
C ASP A 505 1.25 6.48 -4.57
N PRO A 506 0.09 6.67 -3.90
CA PRO A 506 -0.01 7.49 -2.68
C PRO A 506 0.81 6.99 -1.48
N SER A 507 1.45 5.82 -1.56
CA SER A 507 2.40 5.37 -0.52
C SER A 507 3.76 6.08 -0.64
N LEU A 508 4.06 6.65 -1.80
CA LEU A 508 5.22 7.49 -2.05
C LEU A 508 4.90 8.94 -1.66
N ARG A 509 5.60 9.48 -0.66
CA ARG A 509 5.53 10.91 -0.34
C ARG A 509 6.81 11.60 -0.79
N VAL A 510 6.65 12.75 -1.44
CA VAL A 510 7.77 13.57 -1.91
C VAL A 510 7.71 14.90 -1.19
N ARG A 511 8.79 15.24 -0.49
CA ARG A 511 8.94 16.49 0.24
C ARG A 511 10.19 17.20 -0.23
N PHE A 512 10.05 18.46 -0.62
CA PHE A 512 11.21 19.32 -0.84
C PHE A 512 11.56 20.04 0.46
N ASP A 513 12.78 19.84 0.93
CA ASP A 513 13.31 20.58 2.07
C ASP A 513 14.04 21.83 1.59
N HIS A 514 13.46 23.00 1.88
CA HIS A 514 14.02 24.29 1.51
C HIS A 514 15.31 24.63 2.27
N GLU A 515 15.58 24.00 3.42
CA GLU A 515 16.76 24.29 4.22
C GLU A 515 18.00 23.57 3.70
N THR A 516 17.85 22.29 3.34
CA THR A 516 18.92 21.47 2.76
C THR A 516 18.97 21.57 1.23
N GLY A 517 17.90 22.05 0.58
CA GLY A 517 17.75 22.08 -0.87
C GLY A 517 17.57 20.69 -1.49
N GLN A 518 17.17 19.70 -0.68
CA GLN A 518 17.07 18.31 -1.07
C GLN A 518 15.62 17.89 -1.32
N THR A 519 15.44 16.97 -2.27
CA THR A 519 14.18 16.27 -2.47
C THR A 519 14.21 14.98 -1.66
N ILE A 520 13.46 14.97 -0.57
CA ILE A 520 13.27 13.82 0.31
C ILE A 520 12.13 12.98 -0.24
N VAL A 521 12.41 11.70 -0.44
CA VAL A 521 11.44 10.71 -0.87
C VAL A 521 11.22 9.72 0.26
N GLU A 522 9.96 9.58 0.64
CA GLU A 522 9.50 8.70 1.70
C GLU A 522 8.79 7.51 1.05
N THR A 523 9.25 6.30 1.35
CA THR A 523 8.78 5.04 0.76
C THR A 523 8.45 4.02 1.84
N MET A 524 7.75 2.96 1.46
CA MET A 524 7.51 1.83 2.35
C MET A 524 8.78 1.06 2.68
N GLY A 525 9.79 1.02 1.81
CA GLY A 525 10.99 0.23 2.03
C GLY A 525 12.03 0.43 0.94
N GLU A 526 13.20 -0.19 1.11
CA GLU A 526 14.33 -0.11 0.18
C GLU A 526 13.97 -0.66 -1.22
N LEU A 527 13.27 -1.80 -1.28
CA LEU A 527 12.80 -2.36 -2.55
C LEU A 527 11.86 -1.41 -3.28
N HIS A 528 10.97 -0.74 -2.54
CA HIS A 528 10.04 0.21 -3.14
C HIS A 528 10.81 1.40 -3.75
N LEU A 529 11.81 1.93 -3.06
CA LEU A 529 12.68 2.97 -3.60
C LEU A 529 13.44 2.52 -4.86
N ASP A 530 13.98 1.31 -4.87
CA ASP A 530 14.67 0.74 -6.03
C ASP A 530 13.76 0.72 -7.27
N ILE A 531 12.48 0.39 -7.10
CA ILE A 531 11.50 0.39 -8.18
C ILE A 531 11.24 1.79 -8.67
N VAL A 532 11.03 2.76 -7.77
CA VAL A 532 10.84 4.16 -8.14
C VAL A 532 12.04 4.68 -8.92
N LYS A 533 13.27 4.39 -8.47
CA LYS A 533 14.50 4.72 -9.18
C LYS A 533 14.55 4.11 -10.57
N ASN A 534 14.29 2.81 -10.70
CA ASN A 534 14.33 2.12 -11.99
C ASN A 534 13.23 2.62 -12.94
N ARG A 535 12.07 3.01 -12.42
CA ARG A 535 11.02 3.66 -13.21
C ARG A 535 11.44 5.04 -13.70
N LEU A 536 12.09 5.85 -12.87
CA LEU A 536 12.65 7.14 -13.30
C LEU A 536 13.68 6.96 -14.43
N VAL A 537 14.53 5.94 -14.35
CA VAL A 537 15.52 5.63 -15.38
C VAL A 537 14.85 5.12 -16.67
N ARG A 538 13.92 4.17 -16.56
CA ARG A 538 13.32 3.48 -17.71
C ARG A 538 12.22 4.28 -18.39
N ASP A 539 11.27 4.80 -17.61
CA ASP A 539 10.06 5.45 -18.13
C ASP A 539 10.35 6.91 -18.51
N TYR A 540 11.22 7.59 -17.75
CA TYR A 540 11.54 9.01 -17.94
C TYR A 540 12.95 9.27 -18.48
N GLY A 541 13.83 8.26 -18.55
CA GLY A 541 15.22 8.44 -19.00
C GLY A 541 16.10 9.22 -18.01
N LEU A 542 15.65 9.40 -16.76
CA LEU A 542 16.33 10.19 -15.74
C LEU A 542 17.21 9.29 -14.88
N ASN A 543 18.53 9.42 -15.03
CA ASN A 543 19.48 8.71 -14.17
C ASN A 543 19.65 9.46 -12.84
N VAL A 544 18.87 9.07 -11.84
CA VAL A 544 18.82 9.74 -10.54
C VAL A 544 19.80 9.14 -9.53
N PHE A 545 20.37 10.00 -8.69
CA PHE A 545 21.28 9.58 -7.62
C PHE A 545 20.50 9.46 -6.32
N VAL A 546 20.72 8.35 -5.61
CA VAL A 546 20.13 8.11 -4.28
C VAL A 546 21.23 8.27 -3.25
N GLY A 547 20.99 9.10 -2.25
CA GLY A 547 21.94 9.39 -1.17
C GLY A 547 21.29 9.33 0.21
N PRO A 548 22.11 9.24 1.28
CA PRO A 548 21.60 9.37 2.65
C PRO A 548 21.03 10.77 2.87
N LEU A 549 20.07 10.87 3.78
CA LEU A 549 19.48 12.15 4.19
C LEU A 549 20.56 13.08 4.76
N GLN A 550 20.63 14.33 4.29
CA GLN A 550 21.42 15.34 4.99
C GLN A 550 20.61 15.87 6.17
N ILE A 551 21.22 15.83 7.35
CA ILE A 551 20.59 16.26 8.58
C ILE A 551 20.87 17.75 8.76
N ALA A 552 19.82 18.53 8.94
CA ALA A 552 19.92 19.97 9.24
C ALA A 552 20.32 20.19 10.71
N TYR A 553 21.61 19.96 11.02
CA TYR A 553 22.19 20.30 12.32
C TYR A 553 22.13 21.82 12.55
N ARG A 554 22.06 22.21 13.81
CA ARG A 554 22.12 23.60 14.24
C ARG A 554 23.12 23.74 15.39
N GLU A 555 23.51 24.96 15.68
CA GLU A 555 24.41 25.26 16.78
C GLU A 555 23.72 26.16 17.81
N ILE A 556 24.02 25.97 19.09
CA ILE A 556 23.52 26.80 20.19
C ILE A 556 24.69 27.28 21.03
N ILE A 557 24.52 28.42 21.70
CA ILE A 557 25.46 28.88 22.73
C ILE A 557 25.10 28.25 24.07
N SER A 558 26.09 27.98 24.92
CA SER A 558 25.86 27.43 26.27
C SER A 558 25.86 28.53 27.33
N ASP A 559 26.78 29.48 27.24
CA ASP A 559 26.94 30.55 28.22
C ASP A 559 26.42 31.92 27.73
N THR A 560 25.96 32.75 28.67
CA THR A 560 25.62 34.16 28.39
C THR A 560 26.89 35.00 28.34
N ILE A 561 27.12 35.74 27.24
CA ILE A 561 28.33 36.58 27.09
C ILE A 561 27.95 38.00 26.67
N THR A 562 28.56 38.99 27.34
CA THR A 562 28.52 40.40 26.91
C THR A 562 29.90 40.80 26.37
N LEU A 563 29.95 41.30 25.13
CA LEU A 563 31.18 41.65 24.46
C LEU A 563 31.08 43.03 23.81
N THR A 564 32.16 43.79 23.86
CA THR A 564 32.27 45.14 23.28
C THR A 564 33.33 45.17 22.19
N ARG A 565 32.97 45.65 21.00
CA ARG A 565 33.90 45.80 19.88
C ARG A 565 33.76 47.11 19.15
N THR A 566 34.90 47.60 18.67
CA THR A 566 35.03 48.82 17.87
C THR A 566 35.51 48.46 16.47
N VAL A 567 34.83 48.98 15.45
CA VAL A 567 35.25 48.92 14.04
C VAL A 567 35.41 50.34 13.52
N GLN A 568 36.48 50.58 12.78
CA GLN A 568 36.77 51.84 12.11
C GLN A 568 36.86 51.60 10.62
N ASP A 569 36.16 52.43 9.84
CA ASP A 569 36.27 52.42 8.38
C ASP A 569 37.05 53.66 7.93
N THR A 570 38.08 53.44 7.10
CA THR A 570 38.95 54.47 6.51
C THR A 570 38.63 54.69 5.03
N VAL A 571 37.40 54.45 4.61
CA VAL A 571 36.97 54.60 3.21
C VAL A 571 36.01 55.77 3.10
N ASP A 572 36.57 56.98 3.05
CA ASP A 572 35.85 58.13 2.53
C ASP A 572 36.86 59.08 1.86
N GLU A 573 36.54 59.60 0.68
CA GLU A 573 37.39 60.53 -0.09
C GLU A 573 37.76 61.80 0.71
N LYS A 574 37.09 62.02 1.85
CA LYS A 574 37.26 63.15 2.79
C LYS A 574 38.00 62.82 4.10
N LYS A 575 38.64 61.65 4.26
CA LYS A 575 39.36 61.25 5.49
C LYS A 575 38.53 61.36 6.79
N ARG A 576 37.20 61.20 6.73
CA ARG A 576 36.37 61.13 7.94
C ARG A 576 36.40 59.70 8.47
N VAL A 577 36.94 59.53 9.68
CA VAL A 577 37.01 58.23 10.34
C VAL A 577 35.63 57.93 10.94
N HIS A 578 34.89 57.03 10.29
CA HIS A 578 33.66 56.48 10.85
C HIS A 578 34.02 55.33 11.78
N SER A 579 33.79 55.51 13.08
CA SER A 579 33.98 54.48 14.09
C SER A 579 32.65 54.19 14.77
N ALA A 580 32.36 52.91 14.93
CA ALA A 580 31.25 52.41 15.70
C ALA A 580 31.79 51.46 16.76
N ASN A 581 31.28 51.61 17.98
CA ASN A 581 31.57 50.72 19.09
C ASN A 581 30.24 50.23 19.68
N LEU A 582 30.04 48.91 19.61
CA LEU A 582 28.81 48.21 19.99
C LEU A 582 29.10 47.27 21.15
N THR A 583 28.20 47.25 22.14
CA THR A 583 28.18 46.27 23.21
C THR A 583 26.94 45.40 23.07
N LEU A 584 27.15 44.13 22.70
CA LEU A 584 26.10 43.13 22.53
C LEU A 584 26.19 42.08 23.63
N CYS A 585 25.03 41.63 24.09
CA CYS A 585 24.90 40.52 25.02
C CYS A 585 24.14 39.39 24.34
N LEU A 586 24.74 38.21 24.28
CA LEU A 586 24.12 37.01 23.74
C LEU A 586 23.65 36.16 24.91
N GLU A 587 22.38 35.75 24.89
CA GLU A 587 21.78 34.88 25.90
C GLU A 587 21.14 33.65 25.22
N PRO A 588 21.47 32.42 25.66
CA PRO A 588 20.77 31.23 25.20
C PRO A 588 19.36 31.22 25.79
N THR A 589 18.36 31.15 24.91
CA THR A 589 16.96 31.03 25.31
C THR A 589 16.39 29.77 24.65
N PRO A 590 16.25 28.65 25.39
CA PRO A 590 15.77 27.41 24.81
C PRO A 590 14.37 27.60 24.21
N LYS A 591 14.14 27.02 23.02
CA LYS A 591 12.87 27.06 22.28
C LYS A 591 12.48 28.44 21.73
N SER A 592 13.43 29.34 21.54
CA SER A 592 13.22 30.63 20.86
C SER A 592 13.11 30.46 19.33
N GLY A 593 13.65 29.37 18.78
CA GLY A 593 13.70 29.11 17.35
C GLY A 593 14.73 29.98 16.63
N LYS A 594 14.47 30.29 15.36
CA LYS A 594 15.33 31.15 14.54
C LYS A 594 15.41 32.57 15.12
N PHE A 595 16.56 33.21 14.94
CA PHE A 595 16.77 34.61 15.31
C PHE A 595 15.73 35.52 14.64
N LYS A 596 15.00 36.32 15.43
CA LYS A 596 13.97 37.24 14.94
C LYS A 596 14.48 38.67 14.81
N SER A 597 14.98 39.24 15.90
CA SER A 597 15.49 40.60 15.96
C SER A 597 16.32 40.84 17.23
N VAL A 598 17.17 41.86 17.20
CA VAL A 598 17.91 42.33 18.38
C VAL A 598 16.95 43.05 19.34
N ARG A 599 16.97 42.66 20.62
CA ARG A 599 16.27 43.35 21.69
C ARG A 599 17.10 44.55 22.16
N VAL A 600 16.46 45.69 22.33
CA VAL A 600 17.15 46.92 22.78
C VAL A 600 16.95 47.04 24.28
N GLU A 601 18.02 46.84 25.05
CA GLU A 601 18.06 46.99 26.51
C GLU A 601 19.13 48.03 26.84
N LEU A 602 18.81 49.30 26.59
CA LEU A 602 19.72 50.39 26.85
C LEU A 602 19.52 50.95 28.27
N PRO A 603 20.57 51.52 28.90
CA PRO A 603 20.45 52.28 30.12
C PRO A 603 19.44 53.45 29.98
N PRO A 604 18.70 53.81 31.04
CA PRO A 604 17.64 54.82 30.98
C PRO A 604 18.12 56.22 30.56
N ASP A 605 19.42 56.51 30.68
CA ASP A 605 20.03 57.80 30.30
C ASP A 605 20.43 57.90 28.80
N SER A 606 20.20 56.86 28.00
CA SER A 606 20.68 56.81 26.62
C SER A 606 19.66 57.32 25.59
N ALA A 607 20.16 57.92 24.50
CA ALA A 607 19.31 58.37 23.40
C ALA A 607 18.70 57.16 22.65
N PRO A 608 17.44 57.25 22.19
CA PRO A 608 16.79 56.17 21.45
C PRO A 608 17.54 55.90 20.14
N VAL A 609 17.75 54.61 19.85
CA VAL A 609 18.47 54.16 18.66
C VAL A 609 17.62 54.39 17.41
N ARG A 610 18.23 54.97 16.37
CA ARG A 610 17.59 55.18 15.08
C ARG A 610 17.19 53.84 14.45
N SER A 611 16.01 53.79 13.81
CA SER A 611 15.51 52.60 13.12
C SER A 611 16.45 52.10 12.03
N ASP A 612 17.11 53.00 11.28
CA ASP A 612 18.08 52.65 10.24
C ASP A 612 19.30 51.91 10.82
N TRP A 613 19.76 52.32 12.00
CA TRP A 613 20.89 51.69 12.69
C TRP A 613 20.52 50.33 13.23
N LEU A 614 19.31 50.20 13.78
CA LEU A 614 18.79 48.93 14.27
C LEU A 614 18.62 47.91 13.13
N LYS A 615 18.17 48.33 11.94
CA LYS A 615 18.13 47.47 10.74
C LYS A 615 19.53 46.97 10.36
N ALA A 616 20.52 47.86 10.32
CA ALA A 616 21.89 47.48 9.99
C ALA A 616 22.53 46.53 11.02
N ILE A 617 22.28 46.76 12.31
CA ILE A 617 22.74 45.88 13.39
C ILE A 617 22.03 44.52 13.30
N ASN A 618 20.73 44.49 13.03
CA ASN A 618 19.98 43.25 12.83
C ASN A 618 20.53 42.42 11.66
N GLU A 619 20.82 43.06 10.52
CA GLU A 619 21.43 42.40 9.37
C GLU A 619 22.83 41.84 9.71
N GLY A 620 23.66 42.62 10.41
CA GLY A 620 24.99 42.19 10.85
C GLY A 620 24.94 40.99 11.81
N CYS A 621 24.02 41.04 12.79
CA CYS A 621 23.78 39.93 13.71
C CYS A 621 23.25 38.68 12.99
N ASN A 622 22.28 38.85 12.08
CA ASN A 622 21.72 37.73 11.32
C ASN A 622 22.78 37.03 10.46
N ASN A 623 23.63 37.82 9.78
CA ASN A 623 24.73 37.28 8.97
C ASN A 623 25.77 36.53 9.82
N ALA A 624 26.05 36.99 11.04
CA ALA A 624 26.97 36.28 11.94
C ALA A 624 26.37 34.97 12.46
N LEU A 625 25.08 34.95 12.78
CA LEU A 625 24.39 33.76 13.29
C LEU A 625 24.16 32.68 12.21
N HIS A 626 24.28 33.02 10.92
CA HIS A 626 24.20 32.03 9.85
C HIS A 626 25.37 31.02 9.84
N ASN A 627 26.55 31.42 10.35
CA ASN A 627 27.75 30.59 10.35
C ASN A 627 28.22 30.34 11.79
N GLY A 628 27.91 29.18 12.35
CA GLY A 628 28.39 28.74 13.66
C GLY A 628 29.88 28.32 13.65
N PRO A 629 30.57 28.35 14.80
CA PRO A 629 32.00 28.07 14.89
C PRO A 629 32.38 26.58 14.79
N VAL A 630 31.44 25.64 15.05
CA VAL A 630 31.81 24.20 15.14
C VAL A 630 31.92 23.56 13.75
N LEU A 631 30.84 23.63 12.97
CA LEU A 631 30.75 23.06 11.63
C LEU A 631 30.20 24.05 10.59
N GLY A 632 30.01 25.31 10.97
CA GLY A 632 29.44 26.32 10.08
C GLY A 632 27.93 26.24 9.98
N PHE A 633 27.24 25.52 10.89
CA PHE A 633 25.80 25.44 10.86
C PHE A 633 25.15 26.69 11.47
N PRO A 634 23.95 27.07 11.00
CA PRO A 634 23.23 28.23 11.52
C PRO A 634 22.85 28.07 12.99
N MET A 635 23.05 29.14 13.75
CA MET A 635 22.77 29.22 15.18
C MET A 635 21.26 29.34 15.47
N GLN A 636 20.79 28.66 16.51
CA GLN A 636 19.41 28.69 16.97
C GLN A 636 19.35 29.06 18.46
N ASP A 637 18.17 29.49 18.95
CA ASP A 637 17.92 29.72 20.37
C ASP A 637 18.82 30.81 21.01
N VAL A 638 19.22 31.80 20.20
CA VAL A 638 20.01 32.95 20.64
C VAL A 638 19.16 34.21 20.67
N VAL A 639 19.13 34.87 21.83
CA VAL A 639 18.61 36.23 21.96
C VAL A 639 19.79 37.19 22.04
N VAL A 640 19.83 38.16 21.14
CA VAL A 640 20.84 39.23 21.13
C VAL A 640 20.24 40.49 21.72
N LYS A 641 20.89 41.03 22.75
CA LYS A 641 20.52 42.28 23.43
C LYS A 641 21.56 43.35 23.17
N LEU A 642 21.12 44.52 22.70
CA LEU A 642 21.96 45.70 22.55
C LEU A 642 22.00 46.49 23.87
N LYS A 643 23.17 46.53 24.52
CA LYS A 643 23.37 47.23 25.80
C LYS A 643 23.94 48.63 25.65
N ALA A 644 24.83 48.85 24.68
CA ALA A 644 25.41 50.17 24.44
C ALA A 644 25.84 50.34 22.98
N ILE A 645 25.73 51.57 22.49
CA ILE A 645 26.18 51.99 21.16
C ILE A 645 26.87 53.35 21.28
N THR A 646 28.08 53.45 20.75
CA THR A 646 28.83 54.71 20.67
C THR A 646 29.35 54.88 19.24
N THR A 647 29.09 56.04 18.64
CA THR A 647 29.42 56.31 17.23
C THR A 647 30.19 57.61 17.08
N SER A 648 31.19 57.67 16.20
CA SER A 648 31.87 58.93 15.88
C SER A 648 31.02 59.78 14.92
N GLY A 649 30.45 60.87 15.44
CA GLY A 649 29.68 61.84 14.67
C GLY A 649 28.24 61.42 14.32
N GLY A 650 27.39 62.40 13.99
CA GLY A 650 25.94 62.20 13.82
C GLY A 650 25.49 61.45 12.55
N ARG A 651 26.39 61.15 11.61
CA ARG A 651 26.11 60.33 10.41
C ARG A 651 27.21 59.28 10.24
N VAL A 652 26.93 58.05 10.68
CA VAL A 652 27.74 56.86 10.40
C VAL A 652 27.08 56.05 9.29
N ASN A 653 27.90 55.49 8.41
CA ASN A 653 27.45 54.58 7.36
C ASN A 653 26.87 53.29 8.00
N PRO A 654 25.63 52.89 7.68
CA PRO A 654 25.02 51.65 8.16
C PRO A 654 25.90 50.40 7.98
N ALA A 655 26.73 50.36 6.93
CA ALA A 655 27.65 49.24 6.68
C ALA A 655 28.66 49.03 7.84
N VAL A 656 29.16 50.10 8.45
CA VAL A 656 30.12 50.04 9.57
C VAL A 656 29.47 49.47 10.83
N LEU A 657 28.19 49.80 11.06
CA LEU A 657 27.40 49.25 12.16
C LEU A 657 27.13 47.75 11.96
N SER A 658 26.76 47.35 10.74
CA SER A 658 26.56 45.94 10.38
C SER A 658 27.85 45.12 10.54
N ALA A 659 28.99 45.63 10.06
CA ALA A 659 30.29 44.97 10.22
C ALA A 659 30.74 44.88 11.69
N CYS A 660 30.48 45.92 12.49
CA CYS A 660 30.76 45.93 13.93
C CYS A 660 29.90 44.92 14.68
N ALA A 661 28.61 44.84 14.36
CA ALA A 661 27.69 43.87 14.92
C ALA A 661 28.11 42.43 14.57
N HIS A 662 28.46 42.19 13.29
CA HIS A 662 28.94 40.90 12.82
C HIS A 662 30.17 40.43 13.61
N LYS A 663 31.22 41.27 13.66
CA LYS A 663 32.46 40.97 14.39
C LYS A 663 32.22 40.72 15.88
N CYS A 664 31.35 41.52 16.51
CA CYS A 664 31.02 41.36 17.92
C CYS A 664 30.32 40.02 18.20
N VAL A 665 29.38 39.61 17.33
CA VAL A 665 28.65 38.34 17.47
C VAL A 665 29.57 37.15 17.19
N THR A 666 30.40 37.18 16.14
CA THR A 666 31.32 36.06 15.83
C THR A 666 32.26 35.75 17.00
N GLU A 667 32.93 36.76 17.55
CA GLU A 667 33.83 36.56 18.70
C GLU A 667 33.08 36.18 19.98
N ALA A 668 31.84 36.65 20.14
CA ALA A 668 31.01 36.25 21.28
C ALA A 668 30.57 34.78 21.20
N ILE A 669 30.25 34.28 20.00
CA ILE A 669 29.87 32.87 19.81
C ILE A 669 31.07 31.95 20.06
N GLU A 670 32.26 32.32 19.59
CA GLU A 670 33.50 31.56 19.86
C GLU A 670 33.80 31.47 21.37
N ALA A 671 33.58 32.55 22.11
CA ALA A 671 33.78 32.58 23.56
C ALA A 671 32.68 31.85 24.35
N ALA A 672 31.46 31.74 23.82
CA ALA A 672 30.28 31.25 24.55
C ALA A 672 30.12 29.72 24.55
N GLY A 673 31.10 28.98 24.01
CA GLY A 673 31.09 27.53 23.97
C GLY A 673 29.90 26.98 23.16
N ALA A 674 30.04 26.93 21.83
CA ALA A 674 28.98 26.45 20.96
C ALA A 674 28.82 24.91 21.03
N ARG A 675 27.57 24.44 21.03
CA ARG A 675 27.20 23.02 21.00
C ARG A 675 26.31 22.71 19.81
N LEU A 676 26.43 21.49 19.29
CA LEU A 676 25.57 21.01 18.22
C LEU A 676 24.21 20.58 18.78
N ILE A 677 23.14 20.89 18.05
CA ILE A 677 21.82 20.31 18.26
C ILE A 677 21.39 19.55 16.99
N GLU A 678 20.75 18.41 17.18
CA GLU A 678 20.24 17.55 16.10
C GLU A 678 18.71 17.42 16.18
N PRO A 679 18.00 17.29 15.04
CA PRO A 679 16.56 17.08 15.04
C PRO A 679 16.22 15.67 15.54
N VAL A 680 15.21 15.58 16.40
CA VAL A 680 14.71 14.32 16.97
C VAL A 680 13.29 14.06 16.46
N MET A 681 13.05 12.79 16.13
CA MET A 681 11.75 12.29 15.69
C MET A 681 11.04 11.61 16.86
N ARG A 682 9.75 11.87 17.01
CA ARG A 682 8.86 11.07 17.85
C ARG A 682 8.39 9.86 17.04
N LEU A 683 8.59 8.68 17.61
CA LEU A 683 8.21 7.39 17.07
C LEU A 683 7.07 6.83 17.91
N ASP A 684 5.95 6.50 17.26
CA ASP A 684 4.87 5.72 17.86
C ASP A 684 4.83 4.36 17.17
N ILE A 685 5.23 3.32 17.89
CA ILE A 685 5.32 1.93 17.41
C ILE A 685 4.16 1.14 18.02
N SER A 686 3.24 0.66 17.19
CA SER A 686 2.20 -0.27 17.64
C SER A 686 2.57 -1.70 17.28
N LEU A 687 2.55 -2.55 18.29
CA LEU A 687 2.76 -3.99 18.21
C LEU A 687 1.44 -4.70 18.45
N GLU A 688 1.15 -5.66 17.59
CA GLU A 688 0.00 -6.54 17.77
C GLU A 688 0.30 -7.70 18.73
N SER A 689 -0.76 -8.40 19.16
CA SER A 689 -0.68 -9.48 20.15
C SER A 689 0.26 -10.61 19.71
N GLY A 690 1.28 -10.88 20.53
CA GLY A 690 2.20 -12.01 20.37
C GLY A 690 3.65 -11.64 20.02
N THR A 691 3.94 -10.36 19.74
CA THR A 691 5.31 -9.89 19.51
C THR A 691 5.98 -9.41 20.79
N GLU A 692 7.23 -9.82 21.02
CA GLU A 692 8.01 -9.35 22.16
C GLU A 692 8.50 -7.91 21.94
N ALA A 693 8.19 -7.02 22.89
CA ALA A 693 8.64 -5.63 22.86
C ALA A 693 10.14 -5.47 23.21
N GLN A 694 10.70 -6.41 23.97
CA GLN A 694 12.08 -6.35 24.49
C GLN A 694 13.16 -6.13 23.43
N PRO A 695 13.21 -6.88 22.30
CA PRO A 695 14.24 -6.67 21.28
C PRO A 695 14.14 -5.28 20.62
N ILE A 696 12.93 -4.74 20.49
CA ILE A 696 12.70 -3.41 19.90
C ILE A 696 13.19 -2.32 20.86
N LEU A 697 12.93 -2.47 22.17
CA LEU A 697 13.43 -1.54 23.19
C LEU A 697 14.96 -1.53 23.25
N GLN A 698 15.61 -2.70 23.10
CA GLN A 698 17.06 -2.80 23.04
C GLN A 698 17.63 -2.09 21.80
N GLU A 699 16.98 -2.24 20.64
CA GLU A 699 17.41 -1.56 19.41
C GLU A 699 17.19 -0.04 19.46
N LEU A 700 16.11 0.43 20.09
CA LEU A 700 15.92 1.86 20.33
C LEU A 700 17.01 2.43 21.26
N SER A 701 17.38 1.68 22.29
CA SER A 701 18.43 2.08 23.24
C SER A 701 19.82 2.09 22.58
N SER A 702 20.10 1.12 21.70
CA SER A 702 21.39 1.05 20.97
C SER A 702 21.58 2.25 20.03
N ARG A 703 20.48 2.79 19.50
CA ARG A 703 20.42 3.93 18.58
C ARG A 703 20.23 5.29 19.25
N ARG A 704 20.62 5.44 20.52
CA ARG A 704 20.51 6.71 21.27
C ARG A 704 19.07 7.23 21.40
N GLY A 705 18.09 6.33 21.36
CA GLY A 705 16.67 6.62 21.49
C GLY A 705 16.21 6.68 22.94
N ASP A 706 15.39 7.68 23.26
CA ASP A 706 14.79 7.86 24.59
C ASP A 706 13.38 7.26 24.58
N ILE A 707 13.14 6.25 25.42
CA ILE A 707 11.81 5.62 25.54
C ILE A 707 10.96 6.49 26.47
N LEU A 708 9.82 6.99 25.98
CA LEU A 708 8.90 7.81 26.75
C LEU A 708 7.88 6.95 27.49
N GLU A 709 7.16 6.11 26.75
CA GLU A 709 6.09 5.27 27.28
C GLU A 709 6.09 3.90 26.59
N CYS A 710 5.81 2.86 27.37
CA CYS A 710 5.55 1.51 26.87
C CYS A 710 4.28 1.01 27.56
N CYS A 711 3.15 1.10 26.86
CA CYS A 711 1.84 0.78 27.40
C CYS A 711 1.30 -0.49 26.73
N GLY A 712 1.14 -1.55 27.53
CA GLY A 712 0.37 -2.73 27.12
C GLY A 712 -1.13 -2.45 27.34
N THR A 713 -1.92 -2.45 26.27
CA THR A 713 -3.39 -2.34 26.41
C THR A 713 -4.00 -3.69 26.78
N HIS A 714 -5.16 -3.68 27.44
CA HIS A 714 -5.90 -4.89 27.84
C HIS A 714 -6.25 -5.84 26.67
N TRP A 715 -6.16 -5.35 25.43
CA TRP A 715 -6.46 -6.08 24.20
C TRP A 715 -5.23 -6.75 23.56
N GLY A 716 -4.08 -6.74 24.23
CA GLY A 716 -2.86 -7.38 23.74
C GLY A 716 -2.07 -6.57 22.72
N ALA A 717 -2.48 -5.34 22.40
CA ALA A 717 -1.68 -4.42 21.62
C ALA A 717 -0.75 -3.62 22.53
N THR A 718 0.54 -3.55 22.18
CA THR A 718 1.54 -2.76 22.92
C THR A 718 1.89 -1.54 22.10
N LEU A 719 1.74 -0.36 22.68
CA LEU A 719 2.17 0.91 22.08
C LEU A 719 3.47 1.36 22.75
N ILE A 720 4.51 1.59 21.95
CA ILE A 720 5.80 2.10 22.38
C ILE A 720 5.96 3.50 21.78
N THR A 721 6.02 4.51 22.63
CA THR A 721 6.34 5.88 22.23
C THR A 721 7.78 6.18 22.62
N ALA A 722 8.60 6.56 21.64
CA ALA A 722 10.02 6.85 21.81
C ALA A 722 10.45 8.09 21.03
N ARG A 723 11.61 8.63 21.38
CA ARG A 723 12.29 9.72 20.68
C ARG A 723 13.58 9.20 20.08
N LEU A 724 13.78 9.37 18.78
CA LEU A 724 14.97 8.91 18.09
C LEU A 724 15.59 10.04 17.25
N PRO A 725 16.91 10.29 17.33
CA PRO A 725 17.57 11.24 16.44
C PRO A 725 17.35 10.89 14.97
N LEU A 726 17.12 11.90 14.14
CA LEU A 726 16.97 11.70 12.69
C LEU A 726 18.24 11.08 12.07
N SER A 727 19.40 11.30 12.71
CA SER A 727 20.70 10.72 12.33
C SER A 727 20.74 9.18 12.41
N GLU A 728 19.91 8.57 13.27
CA GLU A 728 19.88 7.12 13.55
C GLU A 728 18.68 6.40 12.94
N MET A 729 17.75 7.16 12.33
CA MET A 729 16.59 6.64 11.61
C MET A 729 16.94 5.72 10.42
N PRO A 730 18.00 5.98 9.63
CA PRO A 730 18.34 5.10 8.50
C PRO A 730 18.52 3.64 8.94
N GLY A 731 17.76 2.73 8.32
CA GLY A 731 17.79 1.29 8.58
C GLY A 731 17.02 0.81 9.83
N PHE A 732 16.57 1.71 10.70
CA PHE A 732 15.69 1.34 11.83
C PHE A 732 14.38 0.66 11.38
N PRO A 733 13.64 1.19 10.38
CA PRO A 733 12.45 0.55 9.80
C PRO A 733 12.63 -0.91 9.40
N THR A 734 13.73 -1.21 8.70
CA THR A 734 14.06 -2.55 8.22
C THR A 734 14.35 -3.49 9.39
N THR A 735 15.02 -2.99 10.40
CA THR A 735 15.32 -3.74 11.63
C THR A 735 14.05 -4.00 12.41
N LEU A 736 13.17 -2.99 12.59
CA LEU A 736 11.88 -3.12 13.26
C LEU A 736 11.00 -4.18 12.60
N ARG A 737 10.96 -4.22 11.26
CA ARG A 737 10.23 -5.26 10.51
C ARG A 737 10.80 -6.65 10.76
N THR A 738 12.12 -6.78 10.78
CA THR A 738 12.78 -8.06 11.04
C THR A 738 12.48 -8.56 12.45
N LEU A 739 12.56 -7.68 13.45
CA LEU A 739 12.27 -8.02 14.84
C LEU A 739 10.79 -8.34 15.09
N SER A 740 9.89 -7.65 14.40
CA SER A 740 8.43 -7.84 14.55
C SER A 740 7.82 -8.86 13.58
N SER A 741 8.63 -9.54 12.76
CA SER A 741 8.15 -10.37 11.65
C SER A 741 7.17 -9.63 10.71
N GLY A 742 7.31 -8.30 10.60
CA GLY A 742 6.46 -7.43 9.79
C GLY A 742 5.12 -7.05 10.43
N LEU A 743 4.91 -7.32 11.73
CA LEU A 743 3.66 -7.06 12.44
C LEU A 743 3.62 -5.70 13.16
N ALA A 744 4.76 -5.01 13.25
CA ALA A 744 4.82 -3.68 13.85
C ALA A 744 4.45 -2.59 12.83
N THR A 745 3.66 -1.62 13.27
CA THR A 745 3.46 -0.36 12.53
C THR A 745 4.23 0.76 13.21
N LEU A 746 4.83 1.64 12.40
CA LEU A 746 5.64 2.77 12.85
C LEU A 746 5.05 4.06 12.32
N HIS A 747 4.74 4.99 13.22
CA HIS A 747 4.41 6.37 12.90
C HIS A 747 5.55 7.28 13.33
N VAL A 748 5.95 8.20 12.46
CA VAL A 748 7.10 9.09 12.65
C VAL A 748 6.64 10.54 12.55
N GLN A 749 6.94 11.34 13.56
CA GLN A 749 6.66 12.79 13.57
C GLN A 749 7.91 13.57 13.98
N VAL A 750 8.05 14.79 13.46
CA VAL A 750 9.12 15.71 13.93
C VAL A 750 8.73 16.22 15.32
N ASP A 751 9.62 16.10 16.30
CA ASP A 751 9.38 16.56 17.67
C ASP A 751 10.06 17.92 17.93
N ASP A 752 11.34 17.89 18.31
CA ASP A 752 12.13 19.09 18.61
C ASP A 752 13.62 18.81 18.35
N TYR A 753 14.46 19.81 18.55
CA TYR A 753 15.91 19.66 18.54
C TYR A 753 16.44 19.23 19.91
N ARG A 754 17.42 18.33 19.92
CA ARG A 754 18.11 17.85 21.14
C ARG A 754 19.59 18.22 21.09
N ILE A 755 20.13 18.56 22.26
CA ILE A 755 21.56 18.81 22.44
C ILE A 755 22.33 17.51 22.28
N VAL A 756 23.36 17.54 21.45
CA VAL A 756 24.24 16.40 21.20
C VAL A 756 25.25 16.26 22.34
N SER A 757 25.56 15.02 22.72
CA SER A 757 26.59 14.74 23.73
C SER A 757 27.99 15.06 23.20
N ASP A 758 28.96 15.37 24.08
CA ASP A 758 30.31 15.77 23.63
C ASP A 758 31.00 14.67 22.80
N ASN A 759 30.80 13.40 23.15
CA ASN A 759 31.32 12.25 22.40
C ASN A 759 30.68 12.13 21.02
N ASP A 760 29.35 12.29 20.93
CA ASP A 760 28.63 12.22 19.66
C ASP A 760 28.98 13.42 18.77
N GLN A 761 29.16 14.60 19.35
CA GLN A 761 29.58 15.79 18.62
C GLN A 761 30.96 15.55 17.98
N ALA A 762 31.91 14.95 18.71
CA ALA A 762 33.22 14.60 18.15
C ALA A 762 33.10 13.59 16.98
N ASN A 763 32.22 12.60 17.10
CA ASN A 763 31.94 11.62 16.06
C ASN A 763 31.29 12.24 14.81
N ILE A 764 30.37 13.19 14.99
CA ILE A 764 29.72 13.90 13.89
C ILE A 764 30.74 14.80 13.17
N VAL A 765 31.59 15.50 13.93
CA VAL A 765 32.64 16.36 13.38
C VAL A 765 33.65 15.57 12.56
N SER A 766 34.10 14.39 13.04
CA SER A 766 35.03 13.54 12.29
C SER A 766 34.41 13.00 11.01
N ARG A 767 33.14 12.56 11.08
CA ARG A 767 32.39 12.05 9.93
C ARG A 767 32.22 13.10 8.83
N LEU A 768 31.90 14.34 9.19
CA LEU A 768 31.67 15.43 8.22
C LEU A 768 32.96 16.04 7.68
N LYS A 769 34.04 16.10 8.47
CA LYS A 769 35.36 16.58 8.01
C LYS A 769 36.13 15.54 7.19
N GLY A 770 35.57 14.34 6.97
CA GLY A 770 36.17 13.29 6.13
C GLY A 770 37.48 12.72 6.66
N THR A 771 37.82 13.00 7.92
CA THR A 771 39.02 12.51 8.59
C THR A 771 38.68 11.17 9.21
N LYS A 772 38.77 10.11 8.41
CA LYS A 772 38.75 8.72 8.90
C LYS A 772 40.01 8.41 9.70
#